data_AF-A0A518CKG0-F1
#
_entry.id   AF-A0A518CKG0-F1
#
_cell.length_a   1.000
_cell.length_b   1.000
_cell.length_c   1.000
_cell.angle_alpha   90.00
_cell.angle_beta   90.00
_cell.angle_gamma   90.00
#
_symmetry.space_group_name_H-M   'P 1'
#
loop_
_entity.id
_entity.type
_entity.pdbx_description
1 polymer ?
#
loop_
_entity_poly.entity_id
_entity_poly.type
_entity_poly.pdbx_seq_one_letter_code
_entity_poly.pdbx_strand_id
1 'polypeptide(L)'
;MRSEHGELLDIAFKIDLINVPICIRGSLVRVLTILLGIALLWSYDSDIARGQESSAPKTEASPMAAAEPKSDASEASNVPPANTNKPAPEQSFLVDENQKKLPLPADITKSMKQWLEWRKKNETTDPVLNQTVTEIPDFSITSIMVEGEILEEFAELELTYKVQVNSDEGAQIIPLGAKEGTLTDFKSTGPGYAQHHRTDPKTGYYWLIEGKGTYELKLDMVVKNRLNSSSQMLFLSLPSEATIRKASLLLPTLDLEISLPDTTFQQRELETGKTEVVFPILSDAINLTWKFIPLVKDKPVVLRSSTKIELRFLSDHLEKSVQMMVEQTVQPDERGSFKTLRIRLPQNFEVEEVSGEGYLNREVEENNEMTVFLKEPATGQVTLNYVLTLRPLESDELILDGAFQLLSTSRSTSDEQTSTQILEQPGTITIQKGESFLIRNIPQERSLIRDLSADSLDSQKKISQAYSFYSQPFHMKLKVEKIPPLSSLDAHYVVSLNPDLAESGKLKVALKANLALKVLRGELSELTFDWNEFSDEGWSTPSFNDPINQLTYIENIEYDEESGQLRIRFLDPISGEKEISFLTEKTIDLKKPELDFTLPRLDEEIQRLSAPAVTSIISSPNLETQITPNGKTKISPLTAKERELYSVAASIKEPEKNISQWSITTPKDQKLHLNVITRKQEVIANTQLELLEHQNNYLTVRQVISLDVKYDPLKLVRLYIPSELSDSELEVRGADNNIIKPEKTTSMGSASELLVTHSQGLGKFQVSIQYRVERSRVDEQGGRHFFQIPYFTLEATPFSAVTLTKTQQRQYDVELNPDNWQPIVGDNENTWQLNTPDRDNRDVTVQLIPSKVLTVQDFQVPLALYKIDLRSQKELLIEARYLIEGSPEQILITMPLGFQSLTIDWDGVNVVKSTEQLKREWLIDIPSNEIEGRHQLVMSYRLNQSNSSNWLRSYQVKFPRFSSEIWTPQAITEITSSHSQHLLIPPEKWAPLFSWQREGLFWYRRSDVEKNENELYQALSGNDGINYRYHYDFARTDAGDSISFQTISLSMLVFSGAGIALLCGFLFRRISYLHNSFAFCVLLFAIALAGLWYWPIIQVLIQPAIIGILFALIAVAIEELLRRRHATDYYELNSSRDFVVTPSWQSGMRSQQIGSEDSTALRHPSGHQIPVSTSEKEDSP
;
A
#
# COMPACT_ATOMS: atom_id res chain seq x y z
N MET A 1 27.70 32.16 -36.86
CA MET A 1 28.91 32.99 -37.12
C MET A 1 29.93 32.68 -36.03
N ARG A 2 31.21 32.73 -36.40
CA ARG A 2 32.41 32.24 -35.69
C ARG A 2 32.72 32.91 -34.33
N SER A 3 33.39 32.11 -33.47
CA SER A 3 34.54 32.42 -32.56
C SER A 3 34.31 33.44 -31.42
N GLU A 4 34.88 33.40 -30.21
CA GLU A 4 36.17 32.95 -29.61
C GLU A 4 35.94 32.67 -28.09
N HIS A 5 36.48 31.60 -27.48
CA HIS A 5 37.56 31.58 -26.47
C HIS A 5 37.48 32.57 -25.28
N GLY A 6 37.56 32.04 -24.04
CA GLY A 6 37.85 32.85 -22.84
C GLY A 6 37.57 32.15 -21.49
N GLU A 7 38.57 31.42 -21.00
CA GLU A 7 39.00 31.18 -19.60
C GLU A 7 38.01 31.14 -18.41
N LEU A 8 38.11 30.00 -17.70
CA LEU A 8 37.85 29.76 -16.28
C LEU A 8 38.70 30.66 -15.35
N LEU A 9 38.12 31.18 -14.27
CA LEU A 9 38.56 31.01 -12.87
C LEU A 9 37.85 32.02 -11.95
N ASP A 10 37.01 31.53 -11.04
CA ASP A 10 37.12 31.88 -9.61
C ASP A 10 36.21 30.97 -8.77
N ILE A 11 36.81 30.35 -7.75
CA ILE A 11 36.33 30.26 -6.35
C ILE A 11 37.17 29.18 -5.66
N ALA A 12 38.00 29.68 -4.76
CA ALA A 12 38.92 28.95 -3.93
C ALA A 12 38.20 28.13 -2.83
N PHE A 13 38.69 26.91 -2.59
CA PHE A 13 38.60 26.26 -1.28
C PHE A 13 40.03 26.01 -0.76
N LYS A 14 40.27 26.56 0.43
CA LYS A 14 41.52 26.56 1.18
C LYS A 14 41.60 25.25 1.98
N ILE A 15 42.63 24.43 1.74
CA ILE A 15 43.02 23.34 2.64
C ILE A 15 44.52 23.53 2.97
N ASP A 16 44.80 23.73 4.26
CA ASP A 16 46.15 23.87 4.80
C ASP A 16 46.90 22.52 4.75
N LEU A 17 48.12 22.55 4.20
CA LEU A 17 49.08 21.46 4.14
C LEU A 17 49.94 21.43 5.41
N ILE A 18 49.94 20.30 6.13
CA ILE A 18 50.97 19.98 7.14
C ILE A 18 52.06 19.12 6.48
N ASN A 19 53.28 19.63 6.48
CA ASN A 19 54.53 18.95 6.12
C ASN A 19 55.00 17.99 7.22
N VAL A 20 55.37 16.75 6.89
CA VAL A 20 56.11 15.83 7.78
C VAL A 20 57.19 15.07 6.98
N PRO A 21 58.44 14.95 7.47
CA PRO A 21 59.57 14.42 6.72
C PRO A 21 59.60 12.88 6.65
N ILE A 22 60.10 12.36 5.53
CA ILE A 22 60.15 10.94 5.18
C ILE A 22 61.45 10.31 5.71
N CYS A 23 61.32 9.42 6.71
CA CYS A 23 62.42 8.55 7.17
C CYS A 23 62.13 7.09 6.79
N ILE A 24 63.10 6.46 6.11
CA ILE A 24 63.02 5.16 5.42
C ILE A 24 63.20 4.02 6.44
N ARG A 25 62.10 3.45 6.95
CA ARG A 25 62.05 2.10 7.56
C ARG A 25 60.60 1.71 7.86
N GLY A 26 59.91 1.17 6.85
CA GLY A 26 58.51 0.72 7.00
C GLY A 26 57.79 0.56 5.67
N SER A 27 58.39 -0.13 4.71
CA SER A 27 57.92 -0.15 3.32
C SER A 27 56.71 -1.07 3.09
N LEU A 28 56.50 -2.13 3.87
CA LEU A 28 55.50 -3.15 3.51
C LEU A 28 54.09 -2.79 4.02
N VAL A 29 53.98 -2.25 5.24
CA VAL A 29 52.70 -1.81 5.82
C VAL A 29 52.20 -0.55 5.11
N ARG A 30 53.09 0.39 4.76
CA ARG A 30 52.74 1.66 4.09
C ARG A 30 52.36 1.48 2.62
N VAL A 31 52.96 0.54 1.89
CA VAL A 31 52.50 0.19 0.54
C VAL A 31 51.12 -0.47 0.60
N LEU A 32 50.86 -1.30 1.62
CA LEU A 32 49.52 -1.86 1.85
C LEU A 32 48.50 -0.77 2.22
N THR A 33 48.88 0.25 3.01
CA THR A 33 47.97 1.37 3.37
C THR A 33 47.76 2.35 2.24
N ILE A 34 48.76 2.56 1.36
CA ILE A 34 48.61 3.38 0.15
C ILE A 34 47.75 2.64 -0.88
N LEU A 35 47.89 1.32 -1.04
CA LEU A 35 47.00 0.51 -1.88
C LEU A 35 45.57 0.45 -1.32
N LEU A 36 45.41 0.33 0.01
CA LEU A 36 44.10 0.42 0.68
C LEU A 36 43.50 1.83 0.55
N GLY A 37 44.32 2.87 0.61
CA GLY A 37 43.94 4.27 0.44
C GLY A 37 43.55 4.62 -1.01
N ILE A 38 44.22 4.05 -2.02
CA ILE A 38 43.84 4.19 -3.43
C ILE A 38 42.56 3.40 -3.71
N ALA A 39 42.38 2.23 -3.09
CA ALA A 39 41.13 1.46 -3.17
C ALA A 39 39.93 2.19 -2.52
N LEU A 40 40.16 2.95 -1.44
CA LEU A 40 39.15 3.78 -0.77
C LEU A 40 38.90 5.13 -1.49
N LEU A 41 39.91 5.71 -2.15
CA LEU A 41 39.73 6.94 -2.93
C LEU A 41 39.06 6.70 -4.29
N TRP A 42 39.05 5.47 -4.79
CA TRP A 42 38.22 5.04 -5.92
C TRP A 42 36.78 4.66 -5.50
N SER A 43 36.39 4.88 -4.23
CA SER A 43 35.04 4.61 -3.73
C SER A 43 34.13 5.84 -3.64
N TYR A 44 34.54 6.99 -4.18
CA TYR A 44 33.70 8.18 -4.32
C TYR A 44 33.24 8.33 -5.76
N ASP A 45 31.92 8.27 -5.97
CA ASP A 45 31.25 8.64 -7.21
C ASP A 45 31.51 10.13 -7.50
N SER A 46 31.96 10.41 -8.72
CA SER A 46 31.94 11.75 -9.27
C SER A 46 31.07 11.74 -10.52
N ASP A 47 29.79 12.05 -10.33
CA ASP A 47 28.91 12.51 -11.41
C ASP A 47 29.47 13.82 -11.96
N ILE A 48 30.10 13.76 -13.13
CA ILE A 48 30.42 14.96 -13.90
C ILE A 48 29.24 15.20 -14.85
N ALA A 49 28.37 16.12 -14.43
CA ALA A 49 27.35 16.72 -15.28
C ALA A 49 27.99 17.46 -16.46
N ARG A 50 27.51 17.17 -17.68
CA ARG A 50 27.55 18.09 -18.82
C ARG A 50 26.10 18.48 -19.14
N GLY A 51 25.77 19.75 -18.90
CA GLY A 51 24.50 20.36 -19.30
C GLY A 51 24.66 21.28 -20.52
N GLN A 52 23.65 21.27 -21.38
CA GLN A 52 23.05 22.40 -22.13
C GLN A 52 21.60 21.95 -22.42
N GLU A 53 20.56 22.48 -21.75
CA GLU A 53 19.73 23.66 -22.13
C GLU A 53 19.35 23.66 -23.62
N SER A 54 18.11 23.70 -24.11
CA SER A 54 16.77 24.19 -23.72
C SER A 54 15.80 23.57 -24.76
N SER A 55 14.52 23.22 -24.58
CA SER A 55 13.35 23.94 -24.04
C SER A 55 12.15 22.97 -23.99
N ALA A 56 11.39 22.97 -22.90
CA ALA A 56 10.13 22.24 -22.75
C ALA A 56 9.00 22.82 -23.65
N PRO A 57 7.90 22.06 -23.86
CA PRO A 57 6.77 22.25 -22.95
C PRO A 57 6.22 20.95 -22.31
N LYS A 58 5.67 21.15 -21.11
CA LYS A 58 5.03 20.23 -20.18
C LYS A 58 3.88 19.41 -20.79
N THR A 59 3.86 18.10 -20.47
CA THR A 59 2.65 17.34 -20.12
C THR A 59 2.99 16.37 -18.98
N GLU A 60 2.35 16.55 -17.83
CA GLU A 60 2.37 15.63 -16.69
C GLU A 60 1.37 14.48 -16.92
N ALA A 61 1.83 13.26 -16.66
CA ALA A 61 1.03 12.07 -16.44
C ALA A 61 1.16 11.62 -14.97
N SER A 62 0.06 11.13 -14.41
CA SER A 62 -0.03 10.24 -13.24
C SER A 62 -0.37 8.83 -13.77
N PRO A 63 -0.34 7.73 -12.97
CA PRO A 63 0.49 7.35 -11.82
C PRO A 63 1.15 5.95 -11.99
N MET A 64 2.02 5.58 -11.03
CA MET A 64 2.43 4.20 -10.63
C MET A 64 1.24 3.25 -10.40
N ALA A 65 1.37 1.93 -10.28
CA ALA A 65 2.31 0.88 -10.71
C ALA A 65 1.70 -0.44 -10.20
N ALA A 66 2.01 -1.55 -10.88
CA ALA A 66 1.39 -2.86 -10.73
C ALA A 66 1.90 -3.70 -9.54
N ALA A 67 1.12 -4.73 -9.14
CA ALA A 67 1.48 -6.15 -9.32
C ALA A 67 0.45 -7.13 -8.70
N GLU A 68 -0.11 -8.01 -9.52
CA GLU A 68 -0.56 -9.38 -9.17
C GLU A 68 0.57 -10.40 -9.50
N PRO A 69 0.42 -11.72 -9.28
CA PRO A 69 -0.20 -12.54 -10.35
C PRO A 69 -0.91 -13.88 -9.97
N LYS A 70 -1.90 -14.23 -10.81
CA LYS A 70 -2.30 -15.56 -11.37
C LYS A 70 -3.20 -16.54 -10.57
N SER A 71 -4.38 -16.85 -11.12
CA SER A 71 -4.61 -18.03 -12.02
C SER A 71 -6.10 -18.45 -12.14
N ASP A 72 -6.65 -18.32 -13.36
CA ASP A 72 -7.71 -19.06 -14.10
C ASP A 72 -8.85 -19.88 -13.43
N ALA A 73 -10.08 -19.40 -13.71
CA ALA A 73 -11.21 -20.01 -14.45
C ALA A 73 -11.73 -21.46 -14.18
N SER A 74 -13.03 -21.55 -13.83
CA SER A 74 -14.04 -22.34 -14.58
C SER A 74 -15.48 -21.96 -14.18
N GLU A 75 -16.39 -22.10 -15.14
CA GLU A 75 -17.80 -21.69 -15.16
C GLU A 75 -18.74 -22.91 -14.98
N ALA A 76 -20.03 -22.60 -14.73
CA ALA A 76 -21.25 -23.40 -14.94
C ALA A 76 -21.90 -24.22 -13.80
N SER A 77 -23.23 -24.09 -13.79
CA SER A 77 -24.24 -24.56 -12.83
C SER A 77 -24.92 -25.86 -13.30
N ASN A 78 -25.17 -26.84 -12.40
CA ASN A 78 -26.37 -27.71 -12.35
C ASN A 78 -26.32 -28.80 -11.24
N VAL A 79 -27.15 -28.62 -10.18
CA VAL A 79 -28.07 -29.56 -9.46
C VAL A 79 -27.52 -30.88 -8.81
N PRO A 80 -28.03 -31.30 -7.60
CA PRO A 80 -27.29 -32.07 -6.59
C PRO A 80 -27.62 -33.59 -6.57
N PRO A 81 -26.92 -34.40 -5.73
CA PRO A 81 -27.49 -34.71 -4.40
C PRO A 81 -26.48 -34.86 -3.24
N ALA A 82 -27.08 -34.87 -2.04
CA ALA A 82 -26.55 -35.09 -0.71
C ALA A 82 -25.38 -36.09 -0.55
N ASN A 83 -24.38 -35.70 0.25
CA ASN A 83 -24.12 -36.40 1.51
C ASN A 83 -23.22 -35.59 2.47
N THR A 84 -23.70 -35.53 3.69
CA THR A 84 -23.13 -35.06 4.97
C THR A 84 -21.64 -35.34 5.16
N ASN A 85 -20.85 -34.30 5.49
CA ASN A 85 -20.02 -34.23 6.71
C ASN A 85 -19.17 -32.94 6.71
N LYS A 86 -19.68 -31.91 7.39
CA LYS A 86 -18.91 -30.70 7.77
C LYS A 86 -18.31 -30.95 9.16
N PRO A 87 -17.00 -30.81 9.40
CA PRO A 87 -16.49 -30.73 10.76
C PRO A 87 -16.94 -29.39 11.37
N ALA A 88 -17.54 -29.46 12.55
CA ALA A 88 -17.98 -28.31 13.33
C ALA A 88 -16.78 -27.44 13.78
N PRO A 89 -16.97 -26.13 14.03
CA PRO A 89 -15.92 -25.28 14.59
C PRO A 89 -15.49 -25.80 15.97
N GLU A 90 -14.18 -25.91 16.20
CA GLU A 90 -13.60 -26.36 17.47
C GLU A 90 -14.06 -25.46 18.63
N GLN A 91 -14.95 -25.98 19.47
CA GLN A 91 -15.33 -25.38 20.76
C GLN A 91 -14.38 -25.88 21.86
N SER A 92 -13.78 -24.95 22.59
CA SER A 92 -12.97 -25.25 23.78
C SER A 92 -13.88 -25.51 24.99
N PHE A 93 -13.58 -26.55 25.79
CA PHE A 93 -14.36 -26.94 26.97
C PHE A 93 -13.52 -26.80 28.24
N LEU A 94 -14.14 -26.40 29.35
CA LEU A 94 -13.58 -26.61 30.69
C LEU A 94 -14.09 -27.93 31.26
N VAL A 95 -13.22 -28.61 32.00
CA VAL A 95 -13.51 -29.88 32.69
C VAL A 95 -13.49 -29.61 34.18
N ASP A 96 -14.63 -29.83 34.83
CA ASP A 96 -14.77 -29.77 36.30
C ASP A 96 -14.19 -31.04 36.97
N GLU A 97 -13.99 -31.04 38.29
CA GLU A 97 -13.44 -32.13 39.12
C GLU A 97 -14.17 -33.48 38.92
N ASN A 98 -15.40 -33.47 38.40
CA ASN A 98 -16.20 -34.66 38.05
C ASN A 98 -16.14 -35.06 36.56
N GLN A 99 -15.16 -34.58 35.79
CA GLN A 99 -14.92 -34.89 34.36
C GLN A 99 -16.05 -34.52 33.39
N LYS A 100 -17.01 -33.65 33.77
CA LYS A 100 -18.08 -33.21 32.88
C LYS A 100 -17.66 -31.94 32.13
N LYS A 101 -17.76 -31.97 30.79
CA LYS A 101 -17.35 -30.89 29.88
C LYS A 101 -18.42 -29.80 29.80
N LEU A 102 -18.08 -28.56 30.14
CA LEU A 102 -18.92 -27.38 29.93
C LEU A 102 -18.36 -26.49 28.80
N PRO A 103 -19.18 -26.05 27.82
CA PRO A 103 -18.74 -25.16 26.75
C PRO A 103 -18.55 -23.71 27.26
N LEU A 104 -17.46 -23.06 26.83
CA LEU A 104 -17.14 -21.67 27.18
C LEU A 104 -17.95 -20.65 26.35
N PRO A 105 -18.47 -19.56 26.97
CA PRO A 105 -19.07 -18.42 26.25
C PRO A 105 -18.06 -17.73 25.31
N ALA A 106 -18.53 -17.24 24.16
CA ALA A 106 -17.70 -16.73 23.07
C ALA A 106 -16.79 -15.54 23.45
N ASP A 107 -17.19 -14.74 24.45
CA ASP A 107 -16.47 -13.53 24.87
C ASP A 107 -15.19 -13.84 25.68
N ILE A 108 -15.14 -14.99 26.37
CA ILE A 108 -13.98 -15.39 27.20
C ILE A 108 -12.86 -15.98 26.31
N THR A 109 -13.23 -16.66 25.22
CA THR A 109 -12.30 -17.25 24.25
C THR A 109 -11.48 -16.18 23.52
N LYS A 110 -12.07 -14.99 23.30
CA LYS A 110 -11.40 -13.85 22.67
C LYS A 110 -10.34 -13.23 23.60
N SER A 111 -10.68 -13.08 24.88
CA SER A 111 -9.81 -12.54 25.94
C SER A 111 -8.64 -13.49 26.26
N MET A 112 -8.88 -14.80 26.27
CA MET A 112 -7.84 -15.80 26.53
C MET A 112 -6.85 -15.96 25.36
N LYS A 113 -7.31 -15.82 24.10
CA LYS A 113 -6.43 -15.76 22.93
C LYS A 113 -5.57 -14.49 22.93
N GLN A 114 -6.14 -13.34 23.29
CA GLN A 114 -5.37 -12.10 23.44
C GLN A 114 -4.30 -12.18 24.54
N TRP A 115 -4.60 -12.84 25.66
CA TRP A 115 -3.61 -13.06 26.73
C TRP A 115 -2.52 -14.08 26.35
N LEU A 116 -2.86 -15.15 25.63
CA LEU A 116 -1.90 -16.14 25.11
C LEU A 116 -1.01 -15.54 24.01
N GLU A 117 -1.55 -14.66 23.15
CA GLU A 117 -0.78 -13.92 22.15
C GLU A 117 0.12 -12.86 22.79
N TRP A 118 -0.33 -12.21 23.88
CA TRP A 118 0.51 -11.32 24.69
C TRP A 118 1.68 -12.06 25.34
N ARG A 119 1.48 -13.26 25.89
CA ARG A 119 2.57 -14.10 26.41
C ARG A 119 3.55 -14.53 25.31
N LYS A 120 3.03 -14.97 24.15
CA LYS A 120 3.86 -15.37 23.01
C LYS A 120 4.71 -14.22 22.44
N LYS A 121 4.19 -12.99 22.52
CA LYS A 121 4.87 -11.77 22.05
C LYS A 121 5.98 -11.29 23.01
N ASN A 122 5.95 -11.73 24.27
CA ASN A 122 6.94 -11.39 25.29
C ASN A 122 8.00 -12.49 25.50
N GLU A 123 8.02 -13.54 24.66
CA GLU A 123 8.89 -14.73 24.79
C GLU A 123 9.82 -14.90 23.57
N THR A 124 10.40 -13.82 23.06
CA THR A 124 11.45 -13.89 22.01
C THR A 124 12.61 -12.95 22.30
N THR A 125 13.50 -13.36 23.20
CA THR A 125 14.93 -13.00 23.14
C THR A 125 15.74 -14.14 23.79
N ASP A 126 16.31 -15.00 22.95
CA ASP A 126 17.29 -16.06 23.27
C ASP A 126 18.71 -15.57 22.88
N PRO A 127 19.83 -16.23 23.24
CA PRO A 127 20.11 -17.21 24.32
C PRO A 127 21.48 -16.94 25.02
N VAL A 128 21.89 -17.86 25.92
CA VAL A 128 23.27 -18.29 26.28
C VAL A 128 23.50 -18.34 27.81
N LEU A 129 23.24 -19.49 28.46
CA LEU A 129 24.28 -20.46 28.86
C LEU A 129 23.63 -21.72 29.49
N ASN A 130 24.24 -22.87 29.18
CA ASN A 130 23.81 -24.23 29.49
C ASN A 130 23.96 -24.65 30.97
N GLN A 131 23.35 -25.81 31.28
CA GLN A 131 23.56 -26.73 32.43
C GLN A 131 22.71 -26.38 33.68
N THR A 132 21.99 -27.26 34.37
CA THR A 132 21.98 -28.74 34.49
C THR A 132 20.76 -29.13 35.36
N VAL A 133 20.25 -30.36 35.16
CA VAL A 133 19.59 -31.25 36.15
C VAL A 133 18.73 -30.60 37.26
N THR A 134 17.42 -30.85 37.22
CA THR A 134 16.51 -30.64 38.36
C THR A 134 16.86 -31.59 39.51
N GLU A 135 17.80 -31.20 40.37
CA GLU A 135 17.97 -31.84 41.69
C GLU A 135 16.74 -31.47 42.55
N ILE A 136 16.09 -32.49 43.12
CA ILE A 136 15.04 -32.29 44.13
C ILE A 136 15.75 -31.71 45.36
N PRO A 137 15.30 -30.57 45.92
CA PRO A 137 15.97 -29.97 47.06
C PRO A 137 15.89 -30.91 48.28
N ASP A 138 17.00 -30.97 49.03
CA ASP A 138 17.16 -31.85 50.20
C ASP A 138 16.07 -31.63 51.25
N PHE A 139 15.52 -30.42 51.33
CA PHE A 139 14.33 -30.08 52.11
C PHE A 139 13.48 -29.00 51.42
N SER A 140 12.21 -28.91 51.79
CA SER A 140 11.32 -27.79 51.42
C SER A 140 10.35 -27.47 52.56
N ILE A 141 10.06 -26.18 52.77
CA ILE A 141 9.03 -25.76 53.74
C ILE A 141 7.68 -25.76 52.99
N THR A 142 6.73 -26.57 53.45
CA THR A 142 5.44 -26.72 52.75
C THR A 142 4.44 -25.66 53.21
N SER A 143 4.39 -25.39 54.52
CA SER A 143 3.49 -24.38 55.07
C SER A 143 4.03 -23.68 56.31
N ILE A 144 3.66 -22.41 56.46
CA ILE A 144 3.89 -21.59 57.66
C ILE A 144 2.54 -21.03 58.11
N MET A 145 2.15 -21.33 59.34
CA MET A 145 0.98 -20.74 59.98
C MET A 145 1.44 -19.93 61.19
N VAL A 146 0.99 -18.69 61.28
CA VAL A 146 1.27 -17.80 62.41
C VAL A 146 -0.05 -17.50 63.11
N GLU A 147 -0.18 -17.93 64.35
CA GLU A 147 -1.35 -17.68 65.19
C GLU A 147 -0.92 -16.94 66.43
N GLY A 148 -1.68 -15.96 66.92
CA GLY A 148 -1.23 -15.25 68.12
C GLY A 148 -2.08 -14.07 68.52
N GLU A 149 -1.79 -13.55 69.71
CA GLU A 149 -2.44 -12.39 70.29
C GLU A 149 -1.48 -11.22 70.36
N ILE A 150 -1.94 -10.07 69.88
CA ILE A 150 -1.22 -8.81 69.95
C ILE A 150 -1.62 -8.10 71.24
N LEU A 151 -0.67 -7.93 72.15
CA LEU A 151 -0.83 -7.17 73.39
C LEU A 151 -0.24 -5.75 73.21
N GLU A 152 -0.38 -4.88 74.21
CA GLU A 152 -0.04 -3.46 74.07
C GLU A 152 1.43 -3.21 73.67
N GLU A 153 2.39 -3.96 74.23
CA GLU A 153 3.83 -3.75 74.01
C GLU A 153 4.51 -4.88 73.22
N PHE A 154 3.91 -6.07 73.18
CA PHE A 154 4.46 -7.26 72.52
C PHE A 154 3.34 -8.13 71.96
N ALA A 155 3.66 -8.99 71.00
CA ALA A 155 2.78 -10.01 70.47
C ALA A 155 3.27 -11.38 70.89
N GLU A 156 2.36 -12.21 71.40
CA GLU A 156 2.60 -13.62 71.68
C GLU A 156 2.13 -14.43 70.46
N LEU A 157 3.08 -15.10 69.79
CA LEU A 157 2.85 -15.78 68.52
C LEU A 157 3.27 -17.25 68.61
N GLU A 158 2.41 -18.17 68.17
CA GLU A 158 2.71 -19.56 67.85
C GLU A 158 2.95 -19.68 66.34
N LEU A 159 4.17 -20.05 65.94
CA LEU A 159 4.52 -20.32 64.55
C LEU A 159 4.57 -21.82 64.30
N THR A 160 3.71 -22.33 63.42
CA THR A 160 3.70 -23.73 62.99
C THR A 160 4.31 -23.87 61.59
N TYR A 161 5.46 -24.53 61.49
CA TYR A 161 6.15 -24.87 60.24
C TYR A 161 5.91 -26.33 59.89
N LYS A 162 5.52 -26.62 58.64
CA LYS A 162 5.58 -27.98 58.08
C LYS A 162 6.72 -28.06 57.09
N VAL A 163 7.71 -28.90 57.38
CA VAL A 163 8.93 -29.07 56.59
C VAL A 163 8.99 -30.49 56.04
N GLN A 164 9.18 -30.61 54.74
CA GLN A 164 9.39 -31.88 54.06
C GLN A 164 10.89 -32.07 53.81
N VAL A 165 11.50 -33.05 54.48
CA VAL A 165 12.90 -33.44 54.22
C VAL A 165 12.88 -34.61 53.23
N ASN A 166 13.52 -34.43 52.08
CA ASN A 166 13.52 -35.40 50.97
C ASN A 166 14.80 -36.26 50.93
N SER A 167 15.89 -35.78 51.56
CA SER A 167 17.16 -36.48 51.64
C SER A 167 17.22 -37.45 52.83
N ASP A 168 17.78 -38.64 52.58
CA ASP A 168 18.11 -39.66 53.59
C ASP A 168 19.55 -39.49 54.12
N GLU A 169 20.31 -38.53 53.57
CA GLU A 169 21.73 -38.30 53.87
C GLU A 169 21.94 -37.10 54.80
N GLY A 170 22.29 -37.40 56.06
CA GLY A 170 22.74 -36.42 57.05
C GLY A 170 21.66 -35.51 57.64
N ALA A 171 22.02 -34.79 58.70
CA ALA A 171 21.16 -33.81 59.35
C ALA A 171 21.13 -32.50 58.56
N GLN A 172 19.94 -32.04 58.18
CA GLN A 172 19.69 -30.86 57.35
C GLN A 172 19.48 -29.62 58.21
N ILE A 173 20.14 -28.51 57.86
CA ILE A 173 20.02 -27.24 58.59
C ILE A 173 19.04 -26.32 57.84
N ILE A 174 17.89 -26.07 58.45
CA ILE A 174 16.77 -25.36 57.84
C ILE A 174 16.63 -23.95 58.46
N PRO A 175 16.67 -22.88 57.66
CA PRO A 175 16.42 -21.52 58.13
C PRO A 175 14.91 -21.29 58.33
N LEU A 176 14.52 -20.93 59.56
CA LEU A 176 13.12 -20.61 59.90
C LEU A 176 12.85 -19.11 60.04
N GLY A 177 13.86 -18.24 59.89
CA GLY A 177 13.67 -16.79 59.97
C GLY A 177 13.32 -16.32 61.39
N ALA A 178 12.36 -15.39 61.50
CA ALA A 178 11.80 -14.87 62.74
C ALA A 178 12.80 -14.18 63.68
N LYS A 179 13.77 -13.44 63.15
CA LYS A 179 14.83 -12.80 63.97
C LYS A 179 14.30 -11.75 64.96
N GLU A 180 13.13 -11.18 64.70
CA GLU A 180 12.49 -10.18 65.56
C GLU A 180 11.82 -10.78 66.80
N GLY A 181 11.57 -12.09 66.81
CA GLY A 181 10.95 -12.79 67.94
C GLY A 181 11.97 -13.40 68.88
N THR A 182 11.63 -13.47 70.16
CA THR A 182 12.36 -14.26 71.16
C THR A 182 11.64 -15.58 71.38
N LEU A 183 12.28 -16.71 71.02
CA LEU A 183 11.75 -18.06 71.23
C LEU A 183 11.58 -18.37 72.72
N THR A 184 10.37 -18.76 73.13
CA THR A 184 10.02 -19.10 74.52
C THR A 184 9.88 -20.60 74.75
N ASP A 185 9.26 -21.33 73.82
CA ASP A 185 9.11 -22.79 73.86
C ASP A 185 9.07 -23.37 72.44
N PHE A 186 9.33 -24.67 72.27
CA PHE A 186 9.17 -25.34 70.98
C PHE A 186 8.77 -26.81 71.12
N LYS A 187 7.99 -27.29 70.14
CA LYS A 187 7.62 -28.70 69.98
C LYS A 187 7.86 -29.15 68.55
N SER A 188 8.43 -30.33 68.38
CA SER A 188 8.68 -30.92 67.06
C SER A 188 8.06 -32.31 66.97
N THR A 189 7.30 -32.57 65.90
CA THR A 189 6.71 -33.87 65.59
C THR A 189 7.17 -34.32 64.21
N GLY A 190 7.76 -35.51 64.10
CA GLY A 190 8.22 -36.05 62.81
C GLY A 190 8.87 -37.44 62.95
N PRO A 191 9.25 -38.08 61.83
CA PRO A 191 9.78 -39.44 61.82
C PRO A 191 11.19 -39.58 62.42
N GLY A 192 11.93 -38.49 62.57
CA GLY A 192 13.28 -38.43 63.15
C GLY A 192 13.45 -37.29 64.15
N TYR A 193 14.65 -36.74 64.25
CA TYR A 193 14.99 -35.73 65.26
C TYR A 193 14.98 -34.31 64.68
N ALA A 194 14.41 -33.35 65.41
CA ALA A 194 14.46 -31.93 65.06
C ALA A 194 14.77 -31.08 66.30
N GLN A 195 15.83 -30.28 66.24
CA GLN A 195 16.24 -29.40 67.34
C GLN A 195 16.73 -28.05 66.83
N HIS A 196 16.55 -27.02 67.65
CA HIS A 196 17.22 -25.73 67.44
C HIS A 196 18.74 -25.92 67.32
N HIS A 197 19.32 -25.36 66.26
CA HIS A 197 20.75 -25.49 65.97
C HIS A 197 21.52 -24.22 66.39
N ARG A 198 21.12 -23.07 65.85
CA ARG A 198 21.75 -21.77 66.10
C ARG A 198 20.80 -20.63 65.78
N THR A 199 21.09 -19.46 66.33
CA THR A 199 20.39 -18.21 65.99
C THR A 199 21.40 -17.21 65.44
N ASP A 200 21.16 -16.69 64.24
CA ASP A 200 21.96 -15.67 63.58
C ASP A 200 21.29 -14.30 63.76
N PRO A 201 22.01 -13.26 64.25
CA PRO A 201 21.47 -11.91 64.40
C PRO A 201 20.92 -11.29 63.10
N LYS A 202 21.37 -11.74 61.93
CA LYS A 202 20.94 -11.18 60.63
C LYS A 202 19.78 -11.95 59.99
N THR A 203 19.79 -13.27 60.09
CA THR A 203 18.88 -14.16 59.34
C THR A 203 17.87 -14.91 60.22
N GLY A 204 18.05 -14.93 61.54
CA GLY A 204 17.12 -15.53 62.49
C GLY A 204 17.47 -16.96 62.90
N TYR A 205 16.46 -17.78 63.14
CA TYR A 205 16.60 -19.11 63.73
C TYR A 205 16.89 -20.20 62.69
N TYR A 206 17.76 -21.15 63.03
CA TYR A 206 18.07 -22.34 62.24
C TYR A 206 17.75 -23.61 63.03
N TRP A 207 17.12 -24.58 62.37
CA TRP A 207 16.78 -25.88 62.93
C TRP A 207 17.56 -26.99 62.25
N LEU A 208 18.09 -27.93 63.03
CA LEU A 208 18.69 -29.15 62.54
C LEU A 208 17.62 -30.25 62.53
N ILE A 209 17.34 -30.84 61.36
CA ILE A 209 16.38 -31.94 61.20
C ILE A 209 17.06 -33.12 60.53
N GLU A 210 16.96 -34.31 61.13
CA GLU A 210 17.56 -35.55 60.62
C GLU A 210 16.53 -36.67 60.49
N GLY A 211 16.50 -37.30 59.31
CA GLY A 211 15.56 -38.36 58.94
C GLY A 211 14.52 -37.89 57.94
N LYS A 212 14.28 -38.66 56.88
CA LYS A 212 13.38 -38.29 55.78
C LYS A 212 11.90 -38.34 56.18
N GLY A 213 11.14 -37.37 55.68
CA GLY A 213 9.68 -37.29 55.86
C GLY A 213 9.22 -35.89 56.29
N THR A 214 7.95 -35.79 56.68
CA THR A 214 7.33 -34.52 57.06
C THR A 214 7.51 -34.25 58.55
N TYR A 215 7.99 -33.05 58.89
CA TYR A 215 8.12 -32.54 60.25
C TYR A 215 7.18 -31.37 60.46
N GLU A 216 6.54 -31.33 61.62
CA GLU A 216 5.78 -30.19 62.10
C GLU A 216 6.49 -29.58 63.31
N LEU A 217 6.95 -28.34 63.17
CA LEU A 217 7.63 -27.57 64.21
C LEU A 217 6.70 -26.46 64.69
N LYS A 218 6.39 -26.45 65.98
CA LYS A 218 5.63 -25.39 66.64
C LYS A 218 6.57 -24.58 67.52
N LEU A 219 6.68 -23.29 67.25
CA LEU A 219 7.58 -22.36 67.93
C LEU A 219 6.75 -21.26 68.60
N ASP A 220 6.81 -21.19 69.92
CA ASP A 220 6.17 -20.12 70.67
C ASP A 220 7.18 -18.97 70.83
N MET A 221 6.75 -17.77 70.46
CA MET A 221 7.63 -16.61 70.34
C MET A 221 6.97 -15.33 70.85
N VAL A 222 7.76 -14.47 71.48
CA VAL A 222 7.35 -13.11 71.84
C VAL A 222 8.05 -12.10 70.93
N VAL A 223 7.26 -11.29 70.22
CA VAL A 223 7.75 -10.26 69.28
C VAL A 223 7.40 -8.88 69.81
N LYS A 224 8.36 -7.95 69.87
CA LYS A 224 8.09 -6.59 70.36
C LYS A 224 7.38 -5.75 69.29
N ASN A 225 6.28 -5.11 69.67
CA ASN A 225 5.57 -4.19 68.78
C ASN A 225 6.36 -2.88 68.61
N ARG A 226 6.42 -2.35 67.39
CA ARG A 226 7.11 -1.09 67.07
C ARG A 226 6.10 0.06 67.05
N LEU A 227 6.48 1.20 67.63
CA LEU A 227 5.67 2.43 67.58
C LEU A 227 6.15 3.31 66.44
N ASN A 228 5.25 3.74 65.56
CA ASN A 228 5.58 4.65 64.45
C ASN A 228 4.59 5.82 64.39
N SER A 229 4.98 7.00 64.92
CA SER A 229 4.32 8.32 64.82
C SER A 229 2.84 8.49 65.27
N SER A 230 2.06 7.41 65.36
CA SER A 230 0.74 7.27 66.00
C SER A 230 0.11 5.88 65.77
N SER A 231 0.76 5.00 64.98
CA SER A 231 0.35 3.62 64.71
C SER A 231 1.28 2.61 65.36
N GLN A 232 0.75 1.46 65.76
CA GLN A 232 1.52 0.30 66.20
C GLN A 232 1.77 -0.63 65.01
N MET A 233 2.92 -1.29 64.99
CA MET A 233 3.36 -2.15 63.90
C MET A 233 3.97 -3.44 64.45
N LEU A 234 3.50 -4.58 63.95
CA LEU A 234 4.11 -5.89 64.12
C LEU A 234 4.92 -6.22 62.86
N PHE A 235 6.23 -6.41 63.04
CA PHE A 235 7.14 -6.82 61.97
C PHE A 235 7.81 -8.15 62.32
N LEU A 236 7.61 -9.18 61.50
CA LEU A 236 8.21 -10.50 61.69
C LEU A 236 8.70 -11.08 60.37
N SER A 237 10.01 -11.29 60.24
CA SER A 237 10.61 -11.92 59.05
C SER A 237 10.33 -13.42 59.00
N LEU A 238 10.01 -13.96 57.82
CA LEU A 238 9.71 -15.38 57.60
C LEU A 238 10.45 -15.88 56.34
N PRO A 239 10.77 -17.17 56.24
CA PRO A 239 11.45 -17.71 55.06
C PRO A 239 10.52 -17.64 53.84
N SER A 240 11.08 -17.23 52.70
CA SER A 240 10.36 -17.08 51.42
C SER A 240 10.01 -18.41 50.74
N GLU A 241 10.55 -19.52 51.23
CA GLU A 241 10.54 -20.83 50.56
C GLU A 241 9.25 -21.64 50.78
N ALA A 242 8.23 -21.09 51.46
CA ALA A 242 7.02 -21.83 51.80
C ALA A 242 5.84 -21.64 50.83
N THR A 243 5.24 -22.76 50.41
CA THR A 243 4.11 -22.80 49.45
C THR A 243 2.82 -22.20 50.01
N ILE A 244 2.50 -22.44 51.28
CA ILE A 244 1.29 -21.93 51.94
C ILE A 244 1.69 -21.11 53.16
N ARG A 245 1.37 -19.81 53.19
CA ARG A 245 1.69 -18.93 54.32
C ARG A 245 0.45 -18.15 54.75
N LYS A 246 0.04 -18.30 56.01
CA LYS A 246 -1.18 -17.69 56.55
C LYS A 246 -0.95 -17.20 57.98
N ALA A 247 -1.53 -16.06 58.30
CA ALA A 247 -1.57 -15.51 59.65
C ALA A 247 -3.02 -15.40 60.15
N SER A 248 -3.23 -15.67 61.44
CA SER A 248 -4.44 -15.36 62.20
C SER A 248 -4.05 -14.66 63.49
N LEU A 249 -4.36 -13.38 63.61
CA LEU A 249 -3.91 -12.56 64.74
C LEU A 249 -5.11 -11.93 65.45
N LEU A 250 -5.10 -11.98 66.79
CA LEU A 250 -6.10 -11.36 67.65
C LEU A 250 -5.59 -10.00 68.13
N LEU A 251 -6.31 -8.93 67.77
CA LEU A 251 -6.01 -7.57 68.20
C LEU A 251 -6.92 -7.14 69.37
N PRO A 252 -6.42 -6.27 70.27
CA PRO A 252 -7.04 -6.04 71.58
C PRO A 252 -8.29 -5.13 71.59
N THR A 253 -8.71 -4.54 70.46
CA THR A 253 -9.83 -3.58 70.40
C THR A 253 -10.69 -3.68 69.13
N LEU A 254 -11.96 -3.26 69.23
CA LEU A 254 -13.00 -3.39 68.20
C LEU A 254 -12.88 -2.39 67.02
N ASP A 255 -12.22 -1.24 67.16
CA ASP A 255 -12.19 -0.19 66.13
C ASP A 255 -10.76 0.19 65.70
N LEU A 256 -10.19 -0.61 64.81
CA LEU A 256 -8.83 -0.45 64.32
C LEU A 256 -8.81 -0.22 62.81
N GLU A 257 -8.05 0.76 62.35
CA GLU A 257 -7.67 0.84 60.94
C GLU A 257 -6.42 -0.02 60.75
N ILE A 258 -6.57 -1.12 60.02
CA ILE A 258 -5.51 -2.09 59.76
C ILE A 258 -4.98 -1.88 58.35
N SER A 259 -3.66 -1.74 58.23
CA SER A 259 -2.94 -1.63 56.97
C SER A 259 -1.99 -2.81 56.83
N LEU A 260 -2.18 -3.56 55.73
CA LEU A 260 -1.36 -4.67 55.29
C LEU A 260 -0.92 -4.38 53.84
N PRO A 261 0.37 -4.15 53.59
CA PRO A 261 0.88 -3.98 52.23
C PRO A 261 0.64 -5.25 51.40
N ASP A 262 0.22 -5.07 50.14
CA ASP A 262 0.22 -6.09 49.10
C ASP A 262 -0.68 -7.32 49.33
N THR A 263 -1.61 -7.31 50.30
CA THR A 263 -2.52 -8.44 50.56
C THR A 263 -3.91 -7.99 51.04
N THR A 264 -4.94 -8.79 50.72
CA THR A 264 -6.29 -8.62 51.29
C THR A 264 -6.44 -9.46 52.56
N PHE A 265 -7.22 -8.99 53.52
CA PHE A 265 -7.43 -9.68 54.79
C PHE A 265 -8.92 -9.81 55.11
N GLN A 266 -9.25 -10.80 55.93
CA GLN A 266 -10.57 -10.95 56.52
C GLN A 266 -10.52 -10.49 57.97
N GLN A 267 -11.41 -9.58 58.33
CA GLN A 267 -11.58 -9.10 59.70
C GLN A 267 -12.89 -9.66 60.27
N ARG A 268 -12.83 -10.19 61.48
CA ARG A 268 -14.00 -10.64 62.23
C ARG A 268 -13.91 -10.13 63.67
N GLU A 269 -14.93 -9.40 64.09
CA GLU A 269 -15.08 -9.03 65.50
C GLU A 269 -15.58 -10.25 66.30
N LEU A 270 -14.93 -10.53 67.42
CA LEU A 270 -15.33 -11.59 68.34
C LEU A 270 -16.16 -10.99 69.48
N GLU A 271 -17.15 -11.75 69.99
CA GLU A 271 -18.00 -11.33 71.13
C GLU A 271 -17.21 -10.97 72.40
N THR A 272 -15.93 -11.33 72.46
CA THR A 272 -14.98 -11.05 73.54
C THR A 272 -14.39 -9.64 73.51
N GLY A 273 -14.72 -8.81 72.51
CA GLY A 273 -14.19 -7.45 72.35
C GLY A 273 -12.81 -7.37 71.66
N LYS A 274 -12.36 -8.47 71.06
CA LYS A 274 -11.13 -8.58 70.27
C LYS A 274 -11.46 -8.71 68.78
N THR A 275 -10.53 -8.29 67.94
CA THR A 275 -10.67 -8.36 66.48
C THR A 275 -9.74 -9.43 65.92
N GLU A 276 -10.31 -10.45 65.29
CA GLU A 276 -9.57 -11.49 64.57
C GLU A 276 -9.26 -11.02 63.15
N VAL A 277 -7.99 -11.05 62.76
CA VAL A 277 -7.51 -10.67 61.43
C VAL A 277 -6.80 -11.85 60.79
N VAL A 278 -7.38 -12.34 59.71
CA VAL A 278 -6.89 -13.52 58.98
C VAL A 278 -6.44 -13.12 57.59
N PHE A 279 -5.18 -13.38 57.25
CA PHE A 279 -4.63 -12.98 55.95
C PHE A 279 -3.56 -13.94 55.42
N PRO A 280 -3.43 -14.07 54.09
CA PRO A 280 -2.30 -14.75 53.47
C PRO A 280 -1.05 -13.85 53.52
N ILE A 281 0.10 -14.46 53.79
CA ILE A 281 1.39 -13.77 53.87
C ILE A 281 2.09 -13.91 52.51
N LEU A 282 2.16 -12.82 51.74
CA LEU A 282 2.71 -12.83 50.38
C LEU A 282 4.19 -12.42 50.35
N SER A 283 4.59 -11.49 51.22
CA SER A 283 5.98 -11.05 51.42
C SER A 283 6.82 -12.04 52.24
N ASP A 284 8.13 -11.81 52.32
CA ASP A 284 9.09 -12.49 53.20
C ASP A 284 9.05 -11.98 54.65
N ALA A 285 8.10 -11.12 54.98
CA ALA A 285 7.83 -10.68 56.35
C ALA A 285 6.35 -10.36 56.54
N ILE A 286 5.85 -10.55 57.76
CA ILE A 286 4.58 -9.97 58.21
C ILE A 286 4.84 -8.51 58.57
N ASN A 287 4.13 -7.59 57.92
CA ASN A 287 4.15 -6.17 58.23
C ASN A 287 2.72 -5.69 58.46
N LEU A 288 2.21 -5.92 59.67
CA LEU A 288 0.87 -5.53 60.08
C LEU A 288 0.96 -4.20 60.84
N THR A 289 0.34 -3.16 60.32
CA THR A 289 0.25 -1.86 61.00
C THR A 289 -1.21 -1.58 61.39
N TRP A 290 -1.45 -1.17 62.62
CA TRP A 290 -2.78 -0.75 63.07
C TRP A 290 -2.72 0.58 63.82
N LYS A 291 -3.81 1.33 63.73
CA LYS A 291 -4.03 2.54 64.54
C LYS A 291 -5.41 2.53 65.16
N PHE A 292 -5.48 3.01 66.40
CA PHE A 292 -6.73 3.19 67.11
C PHE A 292 -7.56 4.28 66.44
N ILE A 293 -8.79 3.96 66.07
CA ILE A 293 -9.77 4.95 65.67
C ILE A 293 -10.56 5.30 66.93
N PRO A 294 -10.36 6.49 67.55
CA PRO A 294 -11.28 6.90 68.59
C PRO A 294 -12.65 7.12 67.95
N LEU A 295 -13.65 6.31 68.32
CA LEU A 295 -15.04 6.53 67.96
C LEU A 295 -15.53 7.80 68.67
N VAL A 296 -15.23 8.97 68.10
CA VAL A 296 -15.86 10.22 68.52
C VAL A 296 -17.21 10.27 67.83
N LYS A 297 -18.24 9.69 68.48
CA LYS A 297 -19.65 9.69 68.04
C LYS A 297 -20.25 11.10 67.82
N ASP A 298 -19.51 12.18 68.10
CA ASP A 298 -20.00 13.56 68.10
C ASP A 298 -19.29 14.54 67.13
N LYS A 299 -18.43 14.07 66.20
CA LYS A 299 -17.82 14.97 65.19
C LYS A 299 -18.45 14.79 63.80
N PRO A 300 -18.80 15.88 63.12
CA PRO A 300 -19.38 15.79 61.79
C PRO A 300 -18.37 15.29 60.75
N VAL A 301 -18.80 14.40 59.85
CA VAL A 301 -17.96 13.90 58.74
C VAL A 301 -17.80 15.01 57.72
N VAL A 302 -16.56 15.39 57.40
CA VAL A 302 -16.25 16.40 56.40
C VAL A 302 -16.06 15.75 55.03
N LEU A 303 -16.88 16.13 54.05
CA LEU A 303 -16.74 15.69 52.65
C LEU A 303 -16.11 16.77 51.78
N ARG A 304 -15.21 16.38 50.87
CA ARG A 304 -14.72 17.17 49.73
C ARG A 304 -15.25 16.57 48.44
N SER A 305 -15.63 17.42 47.48
CA SER A 305 -16.08 16.94 46.16
C SER A 305 -15.48 17.74 45.02
N SER A 306 -15.31 17.08 43.88
CA SER A 306 -14.91 17.71 42.62
C SER A 306 -15.90 17.29 41.54
N THR A 307 -16.48 18.26 40.82
CA THR A 307 -17.51 17.98 39.81
C THR A 307 -17.09 18.47 38.43
N LYS A 308 -17.20 17.62 37.41
CA LYS A 308 -17.09 18.01 36.00
C LYS A 308 -18.48 17.92 35.37
N ILE A 309 -18.95 19.02 34.78
CA ILE A 309 -20.25 19.12 34.11
C ILE A 309 -19.99 19.37 32.63
N GLU A 310 -20.47 18.50 31.76
CA GLU A 310 -20.40 18.62 30.31
C GLU A 310 -21.81 18.84 29.75
N LEU A 311 -22.02 19.97 29.08
CA LEU A 311 -23.29 20.36 28.47
C LEU A 311 -23.25 20.14 26.97
N ARG A 312 -24.26 19.46 26.45
CA ARG A 312 -24.50 19.27 25.01
C ARG A 312 -25.90 19.75 24.67
N PHE A 313 -25.96 20.73 23.77
CA PHE A 313 -27.21 21.27 23.25
C PHE A 313 -27.58 20.52 21.98
N LEU A 314 -28.79 19.97 21.95
CA LEU A 314 -29.31 19.15 20.85
C LEU A 314 -30.52 19.86 20.24
N SER A 315 -30.58 19.88 18.91
CA SER A 315 -31.73 20.35 18.15
C SER A 315 -32.55 19.13 17.74
N ASP A 316 -33.62 18.82 18.47
CA ASP A 316 -34.62 17.86 18.02
C ASP A 316 -35.69 18.61 17.22
N HIS A 317 -36.43 17.94 16.33
CA HIS A 317 -37.28 18.55 15.27
C HIS A 317 -38.26 19.62 15.72
N LEU A 318 -38.60 19.65 17.01
CA LEU A 318 -39.55 20.60 17.59
C LEU A 318 -39.08 21.24 18.91
N GLU A 319 -37.97 20.78 19.51
CA GLU A 319 -37.61 21.15 20.88
C GLU A 319 -36.10 21.42 21.04
N LYS A 320 -35.79 22.50 21.76
CA LYS A 320 -34.43 22.73 22.27
C LYS A 320 -34.21 21.74 23.40
N SER A 321 -33.24 20.84 23.30
CA SER A 321 -32.92 19.93 24.40
C SER A 321 -31.48 20.10 24.88
N VAL A 322 -31.26 19.85 26.15
CA VAL A 322 -29.92 19.92 26.76
C VAL A 322 -29.64 18.59 27.43
N GLN A 323 -28.58 17.92 26.99
CA GLN A 323 -28.03 16.77 27.68
C GLN A 323 -26.88 17.24 28.56
N MET A 324 -26.90 16.82 29.82
CA MET A 324 -25.88 17.12 30.81
C MET A 324 -25.24 15.82 31.28
N MET A 325 -23.94 15.70 31.05
CA MET A 325 -23.13 14.59 31.56
C MET A 325 -22.30 15.10 32.72
N VAL A 326 -22.40 14.46 33.88
CA VAL A 326 -21.70 14.91 35.09
C VAL A 326 -20.86 13.78 35.67
N GLU A 327 -19.60 14.07 35.95
CA GLU A 327 -18.68 13.21 36.70
C GLU A 327 -18.41 13.89 38.05
N GLN A 328 -18.88 13.29 39.14
CA GLN A 328 -18.67 13.80 40.49
C GLN A 328 -17.83 12.84 41.30
N THR A 329 -16.73 13.34 41.84
CA THR A 329 -15.86 12.62 42.76
C THR A 329 -16.09 13.13 44.18
N VAL A 330 -16.33 12.24 45.13
CA VAL A 330 -16.56 12.56 46.55
C VAL A 330 -15.61 11.75 47.43
N GLN A 331 -14.97 12.40 48.40
CA GLN A 331 -14.08 11.75 49.37
C GLN A 331 -14.18 12.41 50.75
N PRO A 332 -13.96 11.66 51.85
CA PRO A 332 -13.85 12.23 53.19
C PRO A 332 -12.48 12.90 53.41
N ASP A 333 -12.42 14.01 54.15
CA ASP A 333 -11.19 14.84 54.27
C ASP A 333 -10.15 14.28 55.25
N GLU A 334 -10.57 13.91 56.46
CA GLU A 334 -9.63 13.49 57.52
C GLU A 334 -10.05 12.20 58.25
N ARG A 335 -11.33 12.05 58.64
CA ARG A 335 -11.92 10.83 59.26
C ARG A 335 -13.45 10.77 59.08
N GLY A 336 -14.00 9.62 58.67
CA GLY A 336 -15.44 9.35 58.59
C GLY A 336 -15.82 8.43 57.43
N SER A 337 -16.98 7.78 57.50
CA SER A 337 -17.56 7.03 56.38
C SER A 337 -18.93 7.60 56.02
N PHE A 338 -19.33 7.48 54.76
CA PHE A 338 -20.64 7.92 54.29
C PHE A 338 -21.28 6.82 53.44
N LYS A 339 -22.58 6.60 53.62
CA LYS A 339 -23.36 5.61 52.86
C LYS A 339 -24.39 6.26 51.93
N THR A 340 -24.77 7.50 52.23
CA THR A 340 -25.77 8.27 51.50
C THR A 340 -25.21 9.64 51.13
N LEU A 341 -25.53 10.10 49.92
CA LEU A 341 -25.18 11.42 49.43
C LEU A 341 -26.45 12.13 48.98
N ARG A 342 -26.72 13.32 49.53
CA ARG A 342 -27.83 14.17 49.10
C ARG A 342 -27.30 15.28 48.22
N ILE A 343 -27.79 15.35 46.99
CA ILE A 343 -27.27 16.23 45.93
C ILE A 343 -28.40 17.11 45.41
N ARG A 344 -28.12 18.40 45.19
CA ARG A 344 -29.04 19.29 44.48
C ARG A 344 -28.90 19.11 42.98
N LEU A 345 -30.00 18.79 42.32
CA LEU A 345 -30.12 18.72 40.87
C LEU A 345 -30.43 20.10 40.27
N PRO A 346 -29.99 20.38 39.02
CA PRO A 346 -30.41 21.57 38.30
C PRO A 346 -31.92 21.54 38.01
N GLN A 347 -32.56 22.71 37.94
CA GLN A 347 -34.00 22.82 37.72
C GLN A 347 -34.41 22.22 36.37
N ASN A 348 -35.53 21.50 36.35
CA ASN A 348 -36.20 20.95 35.16
C ASN A 348 -35.42 19.84 34.42
N PHE A 349 -34.31 19.32 34.96
CA PHE A 349 -33.61 18.18 34.38
C PHE A 349 -34.17 16.86 34.88
N GLU A 350 -34.41 15.93 33.95
CA GLU A 350 -34.74 14.54 34.25
C GLU A 350 -33.46 13.70 34.30
N VAL A 351 -33.36 12.79 35.28
CA VAL A 351 -32.19 11.92 35.46
C VAL A 351 -32.40 10.60 34.71
N GLU A 352 -31.75 10.46 33.57
CA GLU A 352 -31.79 9.24 32.76
C GLU A 352 -30.99 8.12 33.43
N GLU A 353 -29.71 8.38 33.73
CA GLU A 353 -28.78 7.36 34.22
C GLU A 353 -27.88 7.86 35.35
N VAL A 354 -27.59 6.98 36.31
CA VAL A 354 -26.58 7.17 37.35
C VAL A 354 -25.76 5.89 37.47
N SER A 355 -24.44 5.99 37.37
CA SER A 355 -23.52 4.85 37.43
C SER A 355 -22.25 5.18 38.23
N GLY A 356 -21.59 4.18 38.82
CA GLY A 356 -20.36 4.38 39.59
C GLY A 356 -19.98 3.17 40.44
N GLU A 357 -18.70 3.09 40.83
CA GLU A 357 -18.19 2.03 41.69
C GLU A 357 -18.82 2.17 43.10
N GLY A 358 -19.55 1.15 43.56
CA GLY A 358 -20.27 1.19 44.83
C GLY A 358 -21.68 1.80 44.78
N TYR A 359 -22.17 2.27 43.63
CA TYR A 359 -23.56 2.73 43.47
C TYR A 359 -24.56 1.59 43.68
N LEU A 360 -25.57 1.80 44.54
CA LEU A 360 -26.67 0.85 44.77
C LEU A 360 -27.97 1.31 44.09
N ASN A 361 -28.46 2.50 44.46
CA ASN A 361 -29.72 3.05 43.93
C ASN A 361 -29.78 4.58 44.15
N ARG A 362 -30.78 5.23 43.53
CA ARG A 362 -31.12 6.65 43.71
C ARG A 362 -32.59 6.85 44.08
N GLU A 363 -32.86 7.85 44.89
CA GLU A 363 -34.19 8.40 45.14
C GLU A 363 -34.18 9.89 44.79
N VAL A 364 -35.10 10.31 43.92
CA VAL A 364 -35.26 11.72 43.52
C VAL A 364 -36.45 12.30 44.30
N GLU A 365 -36.20 13.34 45.09
CA GLU A 365 -37.19 14.07 45.87
C GLU A 365 -37.83 15.20 45.04
N GLU A 366 -39.06 15.61 45.38
CA GLU A 366 -39.83 16.65 44.65
C GLU A 366 -39.14 18.03 44.60
N ASN A 367 -38.12 18.27 45.43
CA ASN A 367 -37.42 19.56 45.53
C ASN A 367 -36.17 19.68 44.64
N ASN A 368 -36.05 18.88 43.56
CA ASN A 368 -34.81 18.75 42.77
C ASN A 368 -33.62 18.35 43.64
N GLU A 369 -33.84 17.46 44.60
CA GLU A 369 -32.80 16.89 45.45
C GLU A 369 -32.78 15.39 45.20
N MET A 370 -31.60 14.80 45.10
CA MET A 370 -31.43 13.38 44.84
C MET A 370 -30.58 12.78 45.94
N THR A 371 -31.08 11.69 46.53
CA THR A 371 -30.32 10.87 47.47
C THR A 371 -29.76 9.66 46.74
N VAL A 372 -28.44 9.55 46.71
CA VAL A 372 -27.71 8.41 46.16
C VAL A 372 -27.28 7.48 47.29
N PHE A 373 -27.62 6.20 47.17
CA PHE A 373 -27.27 5.16 48.14
C PHE A 373 -26.10 4.33 47.62
N LEU A 374 -25.12 4.09 48.49
CA LEU A 374 -23.98 3.22 48.21
C LEU A 374 -24.21 1.82 48.79
N LYS A 375 -23.63 0.81 48.14
CA LYS A 375 -23.72 -0.61 48.55
C LYS A 375 -23.15 -0.81 49.95
N GLU A 376 -22.01 -0.18 50.24
CA GLU A 376 -21.32 -0.22 51.53
C GLU A 376 -20.91 1.21 51.94
N PRO A 377 -20.73 1.51 53.24
CA PRO A 377 -20.21 2.80 53.69
C PRO A 377 -18.82 3.07 53.11
N ALA A 378 -18.68 4.15 52.32
CA ALA A 378 -17.42 4.52 51.70
C ALA A 378 -16.52 5.27 52.68
N THR A 379 -15.29 4.82 52.82
CA THR A 379 -14.20 5.46 53.59
C THR A 379 -13.17 6.16 52.70
N GLY A 380 -13.25 5.98 51.37
CA GLY A 380 -12.34 6.54 50.37
C GLY A 380 -13.07 7.31 49.27
N GLN A 381 -12.36 7.57 48.18
CA GLN A 381 -12.88 8.28 47.00
C GLN A 381 -13.93 7.45 46.26
N VAL A 382 -15.06 8.07 45.94
CA VAL A 382 -16.13 7.49 45.12
C VAL A 382 -16.38 8.41 43.92
N THR A 383 -16.43 7.84 42.71
CA THR A 383 -16.77 8.58 41.49
C THR A 383 -18.12 8.11 40.95
N LEU A 384 -19.01 9.07 40.74
CA LEU A 384 -20.36 8.88 40.25
C LEU A 384 -20.55 9.66 38.94
N ASN A 385 -21.12 8.98 37.95
CA ASN A 385 -21.45 9.53 36.65
C ASN A 385 -22.97 9.69 36.54
N TYR A 386 -23.41 10.81 36.01
CA TYR A 386 -24.82 11.15 35.84
C TYR A 386 -25.08 11.58 34.40
N VAL A 387 -26.19 11.11 33.83
CA VAL A 387 -26.71 11.57 32.54
C VAL A 387 -28.11 12.13 32.78
N LEU A 388 -28.27 13.41 32.44
CA LEU A 388 -29.52 14.13 32.61
C LEU A 388 -29.93 14.78 31.29
N THR A 389 -31.23 14.91 31.10
CA THR A 389 -31.80 15.59 29.94
C THR A 389 -32.85 16.61 30.36
N LEU A 390 -32.81 17.76 29.69
CA LEU A 390 -33.81 18.80 29.77
C LEU A 390 -34.53 18.84 28.41
N ARG A 391 -35.82 18.48 28.40
CA ARG A 391 -36.67 18.45 27.20
C ARG A 391 -38.09 18.94 27.53
N PRO A 392 -38.56 20.08 26.97
CA PRO A 392 -37.82 21.11 26.24
C PRO A 392 -37.14 22.14 27.16
N LEU A 393 -36.13 22.83 26.65
CA LEU A 393 -35.65 24.09 27.20
C LEU A 393 -36.65 25.20 26.83
N GLU A 394 -37.57 25.50 27.75
CA GLU A 394 -38.70 26.43 27.54
C GLU A 394 -38.30 27.89 27.32
N SER A 395 -37.10 28.29 27.74
CA SER A 395 -36.61 29.67 27.65
C SER A 395 -35.27 29.77 26.91
N ASP A 396 -34.94 30.92 26.35
CA ASP A 396 -33.62 31.17 25.74
C ASP A 396 -32.48 31.25 26.77
N GLU A 397 -32.76 30.95 28.04
CA GLU A 397 -31.82 31.00 29.14
C GLU A 397 -31.78 29.66 29.88
N LEU A 398 -30.59 29.09 30.01
CA LEU A 398 -30.33 27.94 30.86
C LEU A 398 -29.68 28.45 32.16
N ILE A 399 -30.33 28.18 33.29
CA ILE A 399 -29.87 28.57 34.63
C ILE A 399 -29.33 27.32 35.33
N LEU A 400 -28.06 27.38 35.73
CA LEU A 400 -27.43 26.36 36.58
C LEU A 400 -27.15 26.99 37.94
N ASP A 401 -28.02 26.68 38.90
CA ASP A 401 -27.97 27.21 40.26
C ASP A 401 -27.67 26.10 41.27
N GLY A 402 -26.46 26.10 41.83
CA GLY A 402 -26.02 25.06 42.78
C GLY A 402 -26.09 23.64 42.22
N ALA A 403 -25.95 23.46 40.90
CA ALA A 403 -26.06 22.15 40.27
C ALA A 403 -24.98 21.20 40.81
N PHE A 404 -25.41 20.02 41.23
CA PHE A 404 -24.59 18.98 41.86
C PHE A 404 -23.94 19.40 43.19
N GLN A 405 -24.52 20.40 43.87
CA GLN A 405 -24.12 20.75 45.22
C GLN A 405 -24.45 19.61 46.19
N LEU A 406 -23.47 19.15 46.97
CA LEU A 406 -23.71 18.27 48.10
C LEU A 406 -24.40 19.05 49.22
N LEU A 407 -25.50 18.50 49.75
CA LEU A 407 -26.29 19.08 50.83
C LEU A 407 -25.98 18.37 52.14
N SER A 408 -25.75 19.16 53.20
CA SER A 408 -25.52 18.61 54.54
C SER A 408 -26.79 17.95 55.06
N THR A 409 -26.68 16.72 55.55
CA THR A 409 -27.78 16.01 56.21
C THR A 409 -27.88 16.45 57.68
N SER A 410 -28.77 17.40 57.98
CA SER A 410 -29.21 17.67 59.36
C SER A 410 -30.73 17.50 59.46
N ARG A 411 -31.20 16.25 59.47
CA ARG A 411 -32.57 15.95 59.87
C ARG A 411 -32.56 14.81 60.89
N SER A 412 -32.64 15.21 62.15
CA SER A 412 -33.04 14.34 63.25
C SER A 412 -34.54 14.08 63.13
N THR A 413 -34.92 12.80 63.08
CA THR A 413 -35.75 12.17 64.11
C THR A 413 -35.69 10.65 63.90
N SER A 414 -35.30 9.95 64.96
CA SER A 414 -35.15 8.49 65.12
C SER A 414 -34.11 7.79 64.23
N ASP A 415 -33.14 7.20 64.91
CA ASP A 415 -32.02 6.37 64.46
C ASP A 415 -30.77 7.06 63.90
N GLU A 416 -29.64 6.52 64.35
CA GLU A 416 -28.28 7.04 64.35
C GLU A 416 -27.78 7.46 62.95
N GLN A 417 -27.61 8.76 62.70
CA GLN A 417 -26.76 9.24 61.60
C GLN A 417 -25.96 10.49 61.98
N THR A 418 -24.65 10.41 61.72
CA THR A 418 -23.63 11.44 61.86
C THR A 418 -23.99 12.69 61.05
N SER A 419 -23.83 13.88 61.65
CA SER A 419 -23.94 15.15 60.91
C SER A 419 -22.81 15.25 59.87
N THR A 420 -23.10 15.67 58.65
CA THR A 420 -22.06 15.82 57.59
C THR A 420 -21.78 17.30 57.38
N GLN A 421 -20.54 17.73 57.55
CA GLN A 421 -20.04 19.05 57.12
C GLN A 421 -19.41 18.91 55.73
N ILE A 422 -19.46 19.95 54.91
CA ILE A 422 -18.96 19.87 53.52
C ILE A 422 -17.99 21.02 53.29
N LEU A 423 -16.76 20.69 52.93
CA LEU A 423 -15.67 21.64 52.67
C LEU A 423 -15.27 21.53 51.20
N GLU A 424 -15.18 22.67 50.53
CA GLU A 424 -14.70 22.85 49.15
C GLU A 424 -15.35 21.92 48.09
N GLN A 425 -16.17 22.51 47.22
CA GLN A 425 -16.79 21.83 46.09
C GLN A 425 -16.40 22.53 44.77
N PRO A 426 -15.13 22.47 44.34
CA PRO A 426 -14.72 23.02 43.06
C PRO A 426 -15.17 22.14 41.88
N GLY A 427 -15.08 22.68 40.68
CA GLY A 427 -15.37 21.93 39.48
C GLY A 427 -15.22 22.70 38.19
N THR A 428 -15.51 22.03 37.09
CA THR A 428 -15.44 22.58 35.73
C THR A 428 -16.74 22.37 34.98
N ILE A 429 -17.14 23.35 34.19
CA ILE A 429 -18.29 23.29 33.29
C ILE A 429 -17.76 23.43 31.86
N THR A 430 -17.95 22.43 31.03
CA THR A 430 -17.58 22.44 29.61
C THR A 430 -18.82 22.42 28.74
N ILE A 431 -18.76 23.15 27.63
CA ILE A 431 -19.85 23.24 26.66
C ILE A 431 -19.33 22.70 25.33
N GLN A 432 -19.91 21.59 24.86
CA GLN A 432 -19.55 21.03 23.56
C GLN A 432 -19.94 21.98 22.42
N LYS A 433 -19.10 22.05 21.39
CA LYS A 433 -19.36 22.83 20.18
C LYS A 433 -20.47 22.17 19.36
N GLY A 434 -21.67 22.74 19.41
CA GLY A 434 -22.78 22.43 18.51
C GLY A 434 -22.81 23.36 17.30
N GLU A 435 -23.52 22.96 16.24
CA GLU A 435 -23.67 23.76 15.01
C GLU A 435 -25.01 24.53 14.98
N SER A 436 -26.01 24.10 15.75
CA SER A 436 -27.35 24.69 15.81
C SER A 436 -27.53 25.86 16.77
N PHE A 437 -26.69 26.02 17.80
CA PHE A 437 -26.90 27.03 18.85
C PHE A 437 -25.67 27.88 19.14
N LEU A 438 -25.90 29.18 19.34
CA LEU A 438 -24.94 30.13 19.87
C LEU A 438 -25.18 30.25 21.37
N ILE A 439 -24.17 29.87 22.15
CA ILE A 439 -24.24 29.87 23.61
C ILE A 439 -23.36 30.98 24.14
N ARG A 440 -23.92 31.85 24.98
CA ARG A 440 -23.19 32.98 25.59
C ARG A 440 -23.41 32.96 27.09
N ASN A 441 -22.33 33.04 27.87
CA ASN A 441 -22.44 33.31 29.29
C ASN A 441 -22.92 34.75 29.52
N ILE A 442 -23.90 34.92 30.42
CA ILE A 442 -24.35 36.23 30.89
C ILE A 442 -23.55 36.54 32.17
N PRO A 443 -22.57 37.46 32.13
CA PRO A 443 -21.71 37.76 33.28
C PRO A 443 -22.55 38.28 34.45
N GLN A 444 -22.23 37.83 35.66
CA GLN A 444 -22.89 38.26 36.89
C GLN A 444 -21.89 38.95 37.82
N GLU A 445 -22.32 40.02 38.50
CA GLU A 445 -21.45 40.90 39.31
C GLU A 445 -20.73 40.20 40.48
N ARG A 446 -21.09 38.95 40.80
CA ARG A 446 -20.51 38.13 41.89
C ARG A 446 -20.40 36.64 41.55
N SER A 447 -20.07 36.30 40.30
CA SER A 447 -19.95 34.89 39.91
C SER A 447 -18.68 34.24 40.49
N LEU A 448 -18.84 33.06 41.10
CA LEU A 448 -17.74 32.19 41.55
C LEU A 448 -17.09 31.40 40.39
N ILE A 449 -17.44 31.77 39.15
CA ILE A 449 -17.07 31.10 37.90
C ILE A 449 -15.99 31.94 37.19
N ARG A 450 -14.97 31.28 36.65
CA ARG A 450 -13.95 31.87 35.79
C ARG A 450 -13.87 31.15 34.46
N ASP A 451 -13.63 31.90 33.39
CA ASP A 451 -13.41 31.36 32.05
C ASP A 451 -12.09 30.58 32.01
N LEU A 452 -12.11 29.41 31.41
CA LEU A 452 -10.95 28.58 31.11
C LEU A 452 -10.71 28.55 29.60
N SER A 453 -9.44 28.47 29.18
CA SER A 453 -9.12 28.31 27.76
C SER A 453 -9.52 26.92 27.29
N ALA A 454 -10.39 26.84 26.27
CA ALA A 454 -10.85 25.57 25.69
C ALA A 454 -9.68 24.73 25.14
N ASP A 455 -8.63 25.36 24.63
CA ASP A 455 -7.44 24.68 24.06
C ASP A 455 -6.60 23.92 25.11
N SER A 456 -6.80 24.23 26.40
CA SER A 456 -6.08 23.58 27.51
C SER A 456 -6.75 22.31 28.04
N LEU A 457 -7.95 21.99 27.53
CA LEU A 457 -8.78 20.87 27.97
C LEU A 457 -8.97 19.90 26.81
N ASP A 458 -8.49 18.65 26.98
CA ASP A 458 -8.63 17.49 26.10
C ASP A 458 -8.86 17.78 24.59
N SER A 459 -7.77 17.78 23.81
CA SER A 459 -7.77 18.10 22.37
C SER A 459 -8.64 17.18 21.50
N GLN A 460 -9.09 16.03 22.02
CA GLN A 460 -9.97 15.11 21.27
C GLN A 460 -11.45 15.51 21.34
N LYS A 461 -11.86 16.28 22.37
CA LYS A 461 -13.25 16.74 22.53
C LYS A 461 -13.41 18.13 21.89
N LYS A 462 -14.42 18.30 21.01
CA LYS A 462 -14.77 19.60 20.39
C LYS A 462 -15.42 20.55 21.43
N ILE A 463 -14.64 21.10 22.36
CA ILE A 463 -15.13 22.03 23.40
C ILE A 463 -15.19 23.45 22.82
N SER A 464 -16.32 24.14 23.00
CA SER A 464 -16.51 25.53 22.56
C SER A 464 -16.15 26.54 23.65
N GLN A 465 -16.54 26.26 24.89
CA GLN A 465 -16.35 27.12 26.06
C GLN A 465 -16.10 26.24 27.28
N ALA A 466 -15.25 26.70 28.18
CA ALA A 466 -14.95 26.03 29.43
C ALA A 466 -14.93 27.05 30.57
N TYR A 467 -15.41 26.62 31.74
CA TYR A 467 -15.50 27.44 32.93
C TYR A 467 -15.06 26.62 34.14
N SER A 468 -14.48 27.25 35.15
CA SER A 468 -14.20 26.66 36.46
C SER A 468 -14.95 27.38 37.57
N PHE A 469 -15.48 26.65 38.54
CA PHE A 469 -16.00 27.22 39.79
C PHE A 469 -15.18 26.71 40.98
N TYR A 470 -14.93 27.58 41.96
CA TYR A 470 -14.09 27.24 43.12
C TYR A 470 -14.89 26.84 44.36
N SER A 471 -16.18 27.16 44.40
CA SER A 471 -17.06 26.83 45.52
C SER A 471 -18.53 26.73 45.09
N GLN A 472 -19.32 26.00 45.86
CA GLN A 472 -20.77 25.86 45.71
C GLN A 472 -21.52 26.63 46.82
N PRO A 473 -22.75 27.13 46.57
CA PRO A 473 -23.46 27.08 45.29
C PRO A 473 -22.88 28.08 44.29
N PHE A 474 -22.60 27.64 43.06
CA PHE A 474 -22.34 28.57 41.97
C PHE A 474 -23.67 28.94 41.29
N HIS A 475 -23.67 30.08 40.60
CA HIS A 475 -24.79 30.49 39.76
C HIS A 475 -24.28 30.86 38.37
N MET A 476 -24.79 30.18 37.35
CA MET A 476 -24.46 30.40 35.95
C MET A 476 -25.72 30.60 35.12
N LYS A 477 -25.68 31.60 34.23
CA LYS A 477 -26.78 31.87 33.31
C LYS A 477 -26.25 31.88 31.88
N LEU A 478 -26.71 30.93 31.07
CA LEU A 478 -26.33 30.78 29.67
C LEU A 478 -27.46 31.23 28.77
N LYS A 479 -27.18 32.14 27.83
CA LYS A 479 -28.11 32.51 26.75
C LYS A 479 -27.93 31.55 25.58
N VAL A 480 -29.00 30.95 25.08
CA VAL A 480 -29.03 29.92 24.03
C VAL A 480 -29.85 30.43 22.84
N GLU A 481 -29.17 30.97 21.83
CA GLU A 481 -29.78 31.50 20.61
C GLU A 481 -29.65 30.48 19.47
N LYS A 482 -30.75 30.13 18.79
CA LYS A 482 -30.68 29.25 17.60
C LYS A 482 -29.99 30.01 16.46
N ILE A 483 -29.04 29.36 15.80
CA ILE A 483 -28.37 29.93 14.64
C ILE A 483 -29.24 29.66 13.41
N PRO A 484 -29.70 30.69 12.67
CA PRO A 484 -30.45 30.46 11.44
C PRO A 484 -29.55 29.74 10.42
N PRO A 485 -30.09 28.71 9.72
CA PRO A 485 -29.31 27.98 8.73
C PRO A 485 -28.95 28.89 7.56
N LEU A 486 -27.69 28.82 7.13
CA LEU A 486 -27.20 29.46 5.91
C LEU A 486 -26.78 28.35 4.95
N SER A 487 -27.52 28.18 3.87
CA SER A 487 -27.35 27.06 2.96
C SER A 487 -27.22 27.52 1.51
N SER A 488 -26.46 26.76 0.72
CA SER A 488 -26.42 26.86 -0.74
C SER A 488 -26.79 25.52 -1.36
N LEU A 489 -27.43 25.54 -2.52
CA LEU A 489 -27.86 24.34 -3.22
C LEU A 489 -27.48 24.40 -4.71
N ASP A 490 -26.68 23.47 -5.17
CA ASP A 490 -26.42 23.31 -6.59
C ASP A 490 -27.43 22.32 -7.17
N ALA A 491 -28.35 22.82 -8.01
CA ALA A 491 -29.44 22.05 -8.58
C ALA A 491 -29.17 21.65 -10.04
N HIS A 492 -29.22 20.34 -10.31
CA HIS A 492 -29.13 19.76 -11.65
C HIS A 492 -30.38 18.96 -11.98
N TYR A 493 -31.21 19.49 -12.87
CA TYR A 493 -32.43 18.85 -13.35
C TYR A 493 -32.16 18.10 -14.66
N VAL A 494 -32.43 16.80 -14.66
CA VAL A 494 -32.29 15.92 -15.82
C VAL A 494 -33.68 15.50 -16.28
N VAL A 495 -34.13 16.06 -17.41
CA VAL A 495 -35.39 15.69 -18.06
C VAL A 495 -35.10 14.61 -19.08
N SER A 496 -35.67 13.42 -18.88
CA SER A 496 -35.58 12.33 -19.85
C SER A 496 -36.92 12.16 -20.58
N LEU A 497 -36.84 12.09 -21.90
CA LEU A 497 -37.96 11.88 -22.81
C LEU A 497 -37.81 10.50 -23.43
N ASN A 498 -38.66 9.57 -23.00
CA ASN A 498 -38.65 8.20 -23.53
C ASN A 498 -40.05 7.86 -24.09
N PRO A 499 -40.15 7.20 -25.25
CA PRO A 499 -41.43 6.72 -25.75
C PRO A 499 -42.05 5.75 -24.76
N ASP A 500 -43.36 5.85 -24.54
CA ASP A 500 -44.07 4.95 -23.65
C ASP A 500 -44.23 3.58 -24.34
N LEU A 501 -43.64 2.54 -23.75
CA LEU A 501 -43.69 1.18 -24.28
C LEU A 501 -45.08 0.55 -24.11
N ALA A 502 -45.89 1.03 -23.16
CA ALA A 502 -47.22 0.49 -22.86
C ALA A 502 -48.30 1.08 -23.79
N GLU A 503 -48.16 2.34 -24.19
CA GLU A 503 -49.14 3.04 -25.01
C GLU A 503 -48.49 3.74 -26.21
N SER A 504 -48.69 3.17 -27.40
CA SER A 504 -48.16 3.73 -28.65
C SER A 504 -48.74 5.13 -28.92
N GLY A 505 -47.85 6.10 -29.14
CA GLY A 505 -48.24 7.50 -29.34
C GLY A 505 -48.17 8.39 -28.10
N LYS A 506 -47.77 7.85 -26.94
CA LYS A 506 -47.46 8.63 -25.73
C LYS A 506 -45.96 8.73 -25.48
N LEU A 507 -45.54 9.81 -24.84
CA LEU A 507 -44.16 10.08 -24.41
C LEU A 507 -44.14 10.20 -22.89
N LYS A 508 -43.28 9.41 -22.24
CA LYS A 508 -43.01 9.50 -20.81
C LYS A 508 -41.90 10.53 -20.57
N VAL A 509 -42.22 11.56 -19.79
CA VAL A 509 -41.31 12.63 -19.38
C VAL A 509 -40.95 12.38 -17.92
N ALA A 510 -39.68 12.08 -17.65
CA ALA A 510 -39.21 11.87 -16.27
C ALA A 510 -38.22 12.99 -15.90
N LEU A 511 -38.52 13.73 -14.85
CA LEU A 511 -37.64 14.75 -14.27
C LEU A 511 -36.92 14.13 -13.07
N LYS A 512 -35.60 13.98 -13.21
CA LYS A 512 -34.71 13.63 -12.11
C LYS A 512 -34.02 14.89 -11.60
N ALA A 513 -34.19 15.23 -10.33
CA ALA A 513 -33.46 16.31 -9.69
C ALA A 513 -32.27 15.73 -8.92
N ASN A 514 -31.06 16.21 -9.20
CA ASN A 514 -29.86 15.96 -8.40
C ASN A 514 -29.48 17.26 -7.71
N LEU A 515 -29.45 17.23 -6.39
CA LEU A 515 -29.37 18.41 -5.54
C LEU A 515 -28.18 18.26 -4.58
N ALA A 516 -27.16 19.09 -4.75
CA ALA A 516 -26.00 19.11 -3.86
C ALA A 516 -26.14 20.24 -2.83
N LEU A 517 -26.63 19.88 -1.65
CA LEU A 517 -26.91 20.80 -0.54
C LEU A 517 -25.65 21.01 0.30
N LYS A 518 -25.33 22.26 0.59
CA LYS A 518 -24.26 22.64 1.51
C LYS A 518 -24.81 23.56 2.59
N VAL A 519 -24.82 23.09 3.84
CA VAL A 519 -25.17 23.90 5.01
C VAL A 519 -23.90 24.52 5.56
N LEU A 520 -23.69 25.81 5.27
CA LEU A 520 -22.48 26.56 5.61
C LEU A 520 -22.46 27.01 7.09
N ARG A 521 -23.64 27.18 7.68
CA ARG A 521 -23.82 27.59 9.08
C ARG A 521 -25.18 27.12 9.58
N GLY A 522 -25.28 26.75 10.85
CA GLY A 522 -26.54 26.27 11.43
C GLY A 522 -26.86 24.84 11.01
N GLU A 523 -28.09 24.41 11.27
CA GLU A 523 -28.62 23.10 10.89
C GLU A 523 -29.97 23.29 10.17
N LEU A 524 -30.21 22.48 9.14
CA LEU A 524 -31.41 22.54 8.31
C LEU A 524 -32.31 21.33 8.59
N SER A 525 -33.56 21.56 9.00
CA SER A 525 -34.54 20.49 9.29
C SER A 525 -35.47 20.18 8.12
N GLU A 526 -35.74 21.17 7.27
CA GLU A 526 -36.60 21.03 6.10
C GLU A 526 -36.02 21.85 4.93
N LEU A 527 -36.11 21.31 3.72
CA LEU A 527 -35.80 22.01 2.48
C LEU A 527 -37.08 22.16 1.66
N THR A 528 -37.45 23.40 1.33
CA THR A 528 -38.69 23.73 0.63
C THR A 528 -38.41 24.27 -0.76
N PHE A 529 -39.27 23.90 -1.72
CA PHE A 529 -39.29 24.43 -3.08
C PHE A 529 -40.70 24.90 -3.44
N ASP A 530 -40.81 26.09 -4.00
CA ASP A 530 -42.06 26.57 -4.60
C ASP A 530 -42.25 25.91 -5.98
N TRP A 531 -43.37 25.22 -6.18
CA TRP A 531 -43.69 24.55 -7.44
C TRP A 531 -45.19 24.54 -7.75
N ASN A 532 -45.78 25.74 -7.83
CA ASN A 532 -47.23 25.93 -7.93
C ASN A 532 -47.94 25.21 -9.09
N GLU A 533 -47.26 25.02 -10.23
CA GLU A 533 -47.84 24.41 -11.44
C GLU A 533 -47.67 22.88 -11.48
N PHE A 534 -47.13 22.25 -10.42
CA PHE A 534 -46.84 20.81 -10.37
C PHE A 534 -48.05 19.92 -10.68
N SER A 535 -49.17 20.13 -9.97
CA SER A 535 -50.40 19.34 -10.18
C SER A 535 -51.08 19.65 -11.52
N ASP A 536 -51.09 20.93 -11.93
CA ASP A 536 -51.68 21.37 -13.19
C ASP A 536 -50.92 20.82 -14.41
N GLU A 537 -49.61 20.64 -14.30
CA GLU A 537 -48.73 20.06 -15.32
C GLU A 537 -48.80 18.52 -15.39
N GLY A 538 -49.49 17.87 -14.44
CA GLY A 538 -49.72 16.43 -14.41
C GLY A 538 -48.54 15.58 -13.94
N TRP A 539 -47.68 16.11 -13.07
CA TRP A 539 -46.56 15.37 -12.48
C TRP A 539 -47.02 14.34 -11.43
N SER A 540 -46.36 13.19 -11.39
CA SER A 540 -46.56 12.16 -10.36
C SER A 540 -45.88 12.54 -9.05
N THR A 541 -46.35 12.01 -7.93
CA THR A 541 -45.70 12.19 -6.62
C THR A 541 -44.19 11.92 -6.69
N PRO A 542 -43.33 12.80 -6.16
CA PRO A 542 -41.90 12.61 -6.17
C PRO A 542 -41.50 11.35 -5.40
N SER A 543 -40.49 10.64 -5.90
CA SER A 543 -39.97 9.43 -5.28
C SER A 543 -38.43 9.48 -5.22
N PHE A 544 -37.81 8.81 -4.26
CA PHE A 544 -36.35 8.76 -4.18
C PHE A 544 -35.77 7.94 -5.32
N ASN A 545 -34.77 8.51 -6.00
CA ASN A 545 -34.08 7.79 -7.08
C ASN A 545 -33.08 6.75 -6.56
N ASP A 546 -32.52 6.95 -5.35
CA ASP A 546 -31.72 5.97 -4.61
C ASP A 546 -32.19 5.93 -3.14
N PRO A 547 -33.16 5.05 -2.83
CA PRO A 547 -33.77 5.02 -1.50
C PRO A 547 -32.82 4.52 -0.41
N ILE A 548 -31.83 3.68 -0.71
CA ILE A 548 -31.02 3.01 0.33
C ILE A 548 -30.14 4.01 1.07
N ASN A 549 -29.49 4.92 0.35
CA ASN A 549 -28.59 5.90 0.96
C ASN A 549 -29.36 7.10 1.54
N GLN A 550 -30.41 7.57 0.86
CA GLN A 550 -31.12 8.79 1.24
C GLN A 550 -32.05 8.61 2.44
N LEU A 551 -32.62 7.42 2.64
CA LEU A 551 -33.49 7.12 3.80
C LEU A 551 -32.74 7.08 5.14
N THR A 552 -31.40 7.22 5.15
CA THR A 552 -30.62 7.32 6.38
C THR A 552 -30.71 8.70 7.04
N TYR A 553 -31.09 9.74 6.29
CA TYR A 553 -31.20 11.12 6.80
C TYR A 553 -32.41 11.89 6.27
N ILE A 554 -33.20 11.35 5.34
CA ILE A 554 -34.45 11.97 4.86
C ILE A 554 -35.64 11.18 5.40
N GLU A 555 -36.58 11.87 6.03
CA GLU A 555 -37.82 11.30 6.55
C GLU A 555 -38.81 11.06 5.41
N ASN A 556 -39.11 12.12 4.64
CA ASN A 556 -40.06 12.08 3.53
C ASN A 556 -39.76 13.16 2.49
N ILE A 557 -40.38 12.98 1.32
CA ILE A 557 -40.52 14.01 0.28
C ILE A 557 -42.01 14.11 -0.05
N GLU A 558 -42.58 15.29 0.17
CA GLU A 558 -44.02 15.51 0.08
C GLU A 558 -44.30 16.77 -0.75
N TYR A 559 -45.25 16.69 -1.67
CA TYR A 559 -45.79 17.87 -2.32
C TYR A 559 -47.09 18.26 -1.62
N ASP A 560 -47.12 19.48 -1.09
CA ASP A 560 -48.28 20.06 -0.42
C ASP A 560 -49.11 20.85 -1.45
N GLU A 561 -50.27 20.30 -1.83
CA GLU A 561 -51.17 20.90 -2.82
C GLU A 561 -51.77 22.24 -2.35
N GLU A 562 -51.93 22.46 -1.04
CA GLU A 562 -52.54 23.70 -0.53
C GLU A 562 -51.54 24.87 -0.58
N SER A 563 -50.27 24.62 -0.25
CA SER A 563 -49.21 25.64 -0.28
C SER A 563 -48.48 25.74 -1.63
N GLY A 564 -48.63 24.75 -2.52
CA GLY A 564 -47.91 24.69 -3.79
C GLY A 564 -46.41 24.42 -3.61
N GLN A 565 -46.02 23.78 -2.50
CA GLN A 565 -44.62 23.58 -2.12
C GLN A 565 -44.23 22.12 -2.06
N LEU A 566 -43.08 21.80 -2.64
CA LEU A 566 -42.38 20.54 -2.44
C LEU A 566 -41.50 20.65 -1.19
N ARG A 567 -41.69 19.75 -0.23
CA ARG A 567 -40.96 19.74 1.04
C ARG A 567 -40.18 18.46 1.20
N ILE A 568 -38.93 18.59 1.60
CA ILE A 568 -38.05 17.48 1.95
C ILE A 568 -37.72 17.63 3.44
N ARG A 569 -38.23 16.72 4.28
CA ARG A 569 -37.93 16.72 5.72
C ARG A 569 -36.82 15.74 6.04
N PHE A 570 -35.91 16.17 6.90
CA PHE A 570 -34.79 15.33 7.33
C PHE A 570 -35.14 14.56 8.60
N LEU A 571 -34.55 13.38 8.79
CA LEU A 571 -34.74 12.55 10.01
C LEU A 571 -34.12 13.17 11.25
N ASP A 572 -33.07 13.96 11.08
CA ASP A 572 -32.43 14.82 12.08
C ASP A 572 -31.99 16.10 11.35
N PRO A 573 -31.93 17.27 12.01
CA PRO A 573 -31.39 18.48 11.39
C PRO A 573 -29.99 18.24 10.83
N ILE A 574 -29.79 18.52 9.55
CA ILE A 574 -28.55 18.23 8.84
C ILE A 574 -27.61 19.43 8.81
N SER A 575 -26.32 19.14 8.82
CA SER A 575 -25.24 20.09 8.56
C SER A 575 -24.21 19.54 7.57
N GLY A 576 -23.33 20.41 7.06
CA GLY A 576 -22.32 20.03 6.08
C GLY A 576 -22.90 19.79 4.68
N GLU A 577 -22.24 18.92 3.91
CA GLU A 577 -22.62 18.62 2.52
C GLU A 577 -23.49 17.35 2.45
N LYS A 578 -24.58 17.40 1.68
CA LYS A 578 -25.51 16.30 1.44
C LYS A 578 -25.95 16.28 -0.01
N GLU A 579 -26.00 15.09 -0.60
CA GLU A 579 -26.58 14.88 -1.92
C GLU A 579 -28.01 14.36 -1.78
N ILE A 580 -28.93 14.91 -2.55
CA ILE A 580 -30.34 14.54 -2.54
C ILE A 580 -30.76 14.30 -3.98
N SER A 581 -31.48 13.20 -4.25
CA SER A 581 -32.02 12.97 -5.59
C SER A 581 -33.41 12.35 -5.58
N PHE A 582 -34.32 12.97 -6.33
CA PHE A 582 -35.69 12.53 -6.49
C PHE A 582 -36.10 12.47 -7.97
N LEU A 583 -37.13 11.68 -8.25
CA LEU A 583 -37.70 11.42 -9.56
C LEU A 583 -39.21 11.71 -9.53
N THR A 584 -39.69 12.44 -10.53
CA THR A 584 -41.12 12.60 -10.83
C THR A 584 -41.35 12.40 -12.32
N GLU A 585 -42.52 11.89 -12.68
CA GLU A 585 -42.84 11.46 -14.04
C GLU A 585 -44.20 12.00 -14.48
N LYS A 586 -44.34 12.27 -15.78
CA LYS A 586 -45.62 12.55 -16.43
C LYS A 586 -45.67 11.94 -17.82
N THR A 587 -46.87 11.84 -18.38
CA THR A 587 -47.07 11.28 -19.71
C THR A 587 -47.78 12.30 -20.61
N ILE A 588 -47.26 12.52 -21.81
CA ILE A 588 -47.83 13.45 -22.81
C ILE A 588 -48.20 12.72 -24.10
N ASP A 589 -49.17 13.24 -24.86
CA ASP A 589 -49.57 12.70 -26.17
C ASP A 589 -48.69 13.32 -27.28
N LEU A 590 -48.01 12.49 -28.07
CA LEU A 590 -47.14 12.92 -29.17
C LEU A 590 -47.88 13.68 -30.29
N LYS A 591 -49.23 13.65 -30.31
CA LYS A 591 -50.05 14.49 -31.20
C LYS A 591 -50.01 15.98 -30.82
N LYS A 592 -49.60 16.31 -29.60
CA LYS A 592 -49.37 17.68 -29.11
C LYS A 592 -47.88 17.80 -28.78
N PRO A 593 -47.02 18.11 -29.77
CA PRO A 593 -45.57 18.07 -29.61
C PRO A 593 -44.99 19.20 -28.74
N GLU A 594 -45.85 20.11 -28.25
CA GLU A 594 -45.48 21.26 -27.44
C GLU A 594 -45.86 21.04 -25.97
N LEU A 595 -44.91 21.26 -25.07
CA LEU A 595 -45.07 21.11 -23.63
C LEU A 595 -44.49 22.33 -22.91
N ASP A 596 -45.33 23.03 -22.15
CA ASP A 596 -44.86 23.96 -21.14
C ASP A 596 -44.66 23.22 -19.80
N PHE A 597 -43.55 23.52 -19.12
CA PHE A 597 -43.31 23.03 -17.76
C PHE A 597 -42.49 24.02 -16.93
N THR A 598 -42.63 23.88 -15.62
CA THR A 598 -41.90 24.66 -14.61
C THR A 598 -40.96 23.76 -13.81
N LEU A 599 -39.93 24.37 -13.23
CA LEU A 599 -38.97 23.69 -12.37
C LEU A 599 -39.16 24.11 -10.90
N PRO A 600 -38.81 23.23 -9.94
CA PRO A 600 -38.89 23.55 -8.51
C PRO A 600 -38.03 24.77 -8.17
N ARG A 601 -38.61 25.81 -7.57
CA ARG A 601 -37.89 27.02 -7.20
C ARG A 601 -37.45 26.97 -5.74
N LEU A 602 -36.19 27.27 -5.49
CA LEU A 602 -35.68 27.43 -4.13
C LEU A 602 -36.28 28.65 -3.42
N ASP A 603 -36.37 28.55 -2.10
CA ASP A 603 -36.64 29.70 -1.24
C ASP A 603 -35.62 30.83 -1.46
N GLU A 604 -36.05 32.09 -1.30
CA GLU A 604 -35.26 33.27 -1.66
C GLU A 604 -33.93 33.36 -0.89
N GLU A 605 -33.86 32.86 0.34
CA GLU A 605 -32.64 32.89 1.17
C GLU A 605 -31.57 31.93 0.63
N ILE A 606 -31.94 30.69 0.34
CA ILE A 606 -31.03 29.66 -0.21
C ILE A 606 -30.63 30.02 -1.63
N GLN A 607 -31.58 30.53 -2.43
CA GLN A 607 -31.35 30.89 -3.83
C GLN A 607 -30.25 31.95 -4.00
N ARG A 608 -30.11 32.90 -3.07
CA ARG A 608 -29.08 33.96 -3.15
C ARG A 608 -27.64 33.46 -3.10
N LEU A 609 -27.40 32.33 -2.44
CA LEU A 609 -26.08 31.73 -2.27
C LEU A 609 -25.84 30.54 -3.20
N SER A 610 -26.85 30.16 -3.97
CA SER A 610 -26.84 28.98 -4.84
C SER A 610 -26.39 29.32 -6.25
N ALA A 611 -25.77 28.36 -6.94
CA ALA A 611 -25.52 28.49 -8.37
C ALA A 611 -26.83 28.48 -9.18
N PRO A 612 -26.86 29.09 -10.38
CA PRO A 612 -28.00 28.95 -11.29
C PRO A 612 -28.29 27.48 -11.61
N ALA A 613 -29.55 27.07 -11.55
CA ALA A 613 -29.94 25.69 -11.82
C ALA A 613 -29.56 25.28 -13.25
N VAL A 614 -29.02 24.07 -13.39
CA VAL A 614 -28.66 23.47 -14.68
C VAL A 614 -29.75 22.49 -15.10
N THR A 615 -30.14 22.54 -16.37
CA THR A 615 -31.11 21.61 -16.94
C THR A 615 -30.49 20.86 -18.12
N SER A 616 -30.49 19.54 -18.02
CA SER A 616 -30.12 18.61 -19.11
C SER A 616 -31.39 17.96 -19.65
N ILE A 617 -31.59 17.98 -20.97
CA ILE A 617 -32.62 17.20 -21.65
C ILE A 617 -31.97 16.02 -22.35
N ILE A 618 -32.51 14.84 -22.14
CA ILE A 618 -32.09 13.59 -22.75
C ILE A 618 -33.28 13.07 -23.56
N SER A 619 -33.13 12.95 -24.88
CA SER A 619 -34.17 12.41 -25.76
C SER A 619 -33.70 11.23 -26.58
N SER A 620 -34.63 10.35 -26.96
CA SER A 620 -34.38 9.29 -27.94
C SER A 620 -33.97 9.86 -29.31
N PRO A 621 -33.24 9.12 -30.17
CA PRO A 621 -32.64 9.65 -31.41
C PRO A 621 -33.65 10.05 -32.48
N ASN A 622 -34.86 9.46 -32.44
CA ASN A 622 -35.98 9.84 -33.30
C ASN A 622 -36.65 11.15 -32.85
N LEU A 623 -36.28 11.71 -31.70
CA LEU A 623 -36.85 12.94 -31.15
C LEU A 623 -35.82 14.06 -31.21
N GLU A 624 -36.11 15.07 -32.02
CA GLU A 624 -35.42 16.35 -32.05
C GLU A 624 -36.12 17.28 -31.06
N THR A 625 -35.39 17.82 -30.09
CA THR A 625 -35.95 18.66 -29.03
C THR A 625 -35.47 20.10 -29.18
N GLN A 626 -36.40 21.03 -29.12
CA GLN A 626 -36.09 22.46 -29.09
C GLN A 626 -36.68 23.06 -27.82
N ILE A 627 -35.80 23.56 -26.95
CA ILE A 627 -36.22 24.31 -25.77
C ILE A 627 -36.21 25.81 -26.06
N THR A 628 -37.25 26.50 -25.63
CA THR A 628 -37.31 27.95 -25.65
C THR A 628 -37.73 28.46 -24.27
N PRO A 629 -37.08 29.52 -23.76
CA PRO A 629 -37.52 30.13 -22.52
C PRO A 629 -38.90 30.75 -22.73
N ASN A 630 -39.82 30.54 -21.79
CA ASN A 630 -41.15 31.13 -21.80
C ASN A 630 -41.25 32.23 -20.72
N GLY A 631 -42.04 33.28 -20.96
CA GLY A 631 -42.16 34.42 -20.04
C GLY A 631 -40.86 35.25 -19.90
N LYS A 632 -40.39 35.48 -18.67
CA LYS A 632 -39.14 36.23 -18.39
C LYS A 632 -37.92 35.33 -18.13
N THR A 633 -38.07 34.02 -18.30
CA THR A 633 -36.98 33.05 -18.14
C THR A 633 -35.82 33.38 -19.08
N LYS A 634 -34.58 33.30 -18.60
CA LYS A 634 -33.36 33.45 -19.41
C LYS A 634 -32.48 32.23 -19.24
N ILE A 635 -32.14 31.61 -20.36
CA ILE A 635 -31.23 30.45 -20.43
C ILE A 635 -29.88 30.89 -21.02
N SER A 636 -28.80 30.28 -20.54
CA SER A 636 -27.44 30.45 -21.08
C SER A 636 -26.80 29.09 -21.36
N PRO A 637 -25.96 28.96 -22.41
CA PRO A 637 -25.22 27.72 -22.64
C PRO A 637 -24.19 27.49 -21.54
N LEU A 638 -23.95 26.23 -21.17
CA LEU A 638 -22.91 25.87 -20.20
C LEU A 638 -21.51 26.14 -20.76
N THR A 639 -20.62 26.62 -19.90
CA THR A 639 -19.18 26.66 -20.12
C THR A 639 -18.59 25.24 -20.14
N ALA A 640 -17.37 25.08 -20.69
CA ALA A 640 -16.71 23.77 -20.75
C ALA A 640 -16.57 23.11 -19.37
N LYS A 641 -16.21 23.89 -18.34
CA LYS A 641 -16.06 23.42 -16.96
C LYS A 641 -17.39 22.98 -16.34
N GLU A 642 -18.48 23.71 -16.63
CA GLU A 642 -19.82 23.33 -16.15
C GLU A 642 -20.31 22.06 -16.83
N ARG A 643 -20.01 21.83 -18.11
CA ARG A 643 -20.40 20.58 -18.79
C ARG A 643 -19.72 19.35 -18.21
N GLU A 644 -18.47 19.50 -17.77
CA GLU A 644 -17.74 18.43 -17.07
C GLU A 644 -18.35 18.15 -15.69
N LEU A 645 -18.64 19.22 -14.93
CA LEU A 645 -19.25 19.13 -13.59
C LEU A 645 -20.65 18.51 -13.61
N TYR A 646 -21.48 18.88 -14.60
CA TYR A 646 -22.84 18.39 -14.77
C TYR A 646 -22.95 17.35 -15.89
N SER A 647 -21.94 16.48 -16.00
CA SER A 647 -21.95 15.38 -16.96
C SER A 647 -23.06 14.38 -16.60
N VAL A 648 -23.78 13.91 -17.63
CA VAL A 648 -24.78 12.85 -17.46
C VAL A 648 -24.05 11.52 -17.59
N ALA A 649 -24.19 10.62 -16.59
CA ALA A 649 -23.40 9.40 -16.46
C ALA A 649 -23.27 8.56 -17.75
N ALA A 650 -22.06 8.03 -17.98
CA ALA A 650 -21.64 7.21 -19.13
C ALA A 650 -22.42 5.90 -19.35
N SER A 651 -23.40 5.57 -18.50
CA SER A 651 -24.32 4.43 -18.69
C SER A 651 -25.32 4.65 -19.82
N ILE A 652 -25.41 5.86 -20.37
CA ILE A 652 -26.09 6.14 -21.63
C ILE A 652 -25.07 5.87 -22.74
N LYS A 653 -25.17 4.72 -23.42
CA LYS A 653 -24.33 4.42 -24.59
C LYS A 653 -24.45 5.57 -25.59
N GLU A 654 -23.37 6.30 -25.79
CA GLU A 654 -23.38 7.65 -26.38
C GLU A 654 -23.83 7.81 -27.84
N PRO A 655 -24.09 6.81 -28.69
CA PRO A 655 -24.79 7.10 -29.95
C PRO A 655 -26.32 7.10 -29.84
N GLU A 656 -26.91 6.70 -28.70
CA GLU A 656 -28.35 6.42 -28.62
C GLU A 656 -29.23 7.54 -28.05
N LYS A 657 -28.70 8.69 -27.60
CA LYS A 657 -29.54 9.78 -27.07
C LYS A 657 -29.00 11.17 -27.39
N ASN A 658 -29.89 12.09 -27.75
CA ASN A 658 -29.56 13.51 -27.92
C ASN A 658 -29.54 14.18 -26.54
N ILE A 659 -28.44 14.86 -26.20
CA ILE A 659 -28.28 15.58 -24.94
C ILE A 659 -28.15 17.08 -25.23
N SER A 660 -28.99 17.88 -24.59
CA SER A 660 -28.87 19.34 -24.64
C SER A 660 -28.89 19.93 -23.23
N GLN A 661 -28.00 20.88 -22.95
CA GLN A 661 -27.78 21.41 -21.59
C GLN A 661 -27.80 22.94 -21.57
N TRP A 662 -28.47 23.50 -20.57
CA TRP A 662 -28.55 24.94 -20.34
C TRP A 662 -28.54 25.29 -18.85
N SER A 663 -28.09 26.50 -18.54
CA SER A 663 -28.18 27.11 -17.21
C SER A 663 -29.29 28.13 -17.16
N ILE A 664 -30.14 28.08 -16.13
CA ILE A 664 -31.27 28.98 -15.94
C ILE A 664 -30.83 30.14 -15.06
N THR A 665 -30.57 31.28 -15.70
CA THR A 665 -30.02 32.48 -15.04
C THR A 665 -31.10 33.36 -14.39
N THR A 666 -32.38 33.03 -14.58
CA THR A 666 -33.49 33.79 -14.00
C THR A 666 -33.97 33.13 -12.70
N PRO A 667 -33.91 33.84 -11.56
CA PRO A 667 -34.26 33.26 -10.28
C PRO A 667 -35.77 33.08 -10.08
N LYS A 668 -36.61 33.98 -10.63
CA LYS A 668 -38.06 34.03 -10.32
C LYS A 668 -38.97 33.30 -11.31
N ASP A 669 -38.73 33.46 -12.60
CA ASP A 669 -39.49 32.81 -13.66
C ASP A 669 -38.63 31.66 -14.25
N GLN A 670 -39.07 30.42 -14.03
CA GLN A 670 -38.42 29.19 -14.52
C GLN A 670 -39.36 28.39 -15.43
N LYS A 671 -40.03 29.08 -16.36
CA LYS A 671 -40.94 28.46 -17.33
C LYS A 671 -40.21 28.12 -18.62
N LEU A 672 -40.34 26.88 -19.05
CA LEU A 672 -39.69 26.34 -20.25
C LEU A 672 -40.74 25.79 -21.20
N HIS A 673 -40.57 26.11 -22.48
CA HIS A 673 -41.38 25.56 -23.56
C HIS A 673 -40.54 24.56 -24.36
N LEU A 674 -40.98 23.32 -24.41
CA LEU A 674 -40.33 22.23 -25.12
C LEU A 674 -41.15 21.82 -26.34
N ASN A 675 -40.54 21.92 -27.52
CA ASN A 675 -41.09 21.40 -28.76
C ASN A 675 -40.36 20.10 -29.15
N VAL A 676 -41.12 19.04 -29.43
CA VAL A 676 -40.63 17.69 -29.75
C VAL A 676 -41.00 17.32 -31.18
N ILE A 677 -40.01 17.14 -32.05
CA ILE A 677 -40.19 16.78 -33.46
C ILE A 677 -39.78 15.32 -33.67
N THR A 678 -40.70 14.48 -34.13
CA THR A 678 -40.42 13.07 -34.44
C THR A 678 -39.93 12.91 -35.88
N ARG A 679 -38.73 12.34 -36.06
CA ARG A 679 -38.16 11.98 -37.37
C ARG A 679 -38.49 10.53 -37.73
N LYS A 680 -38.79 10.26 -39.01
CA LYS A 680 -39.00 8.90 -39.53
C LYS A 680 -37.66 8.19 -39.75
N GLN A 681 -37.65 6.86 -39.65
CA GLN A 681 -36.49 6.02 -39.93
C GLN A 681 -35.91 6.29 -41.33
N GLU A 682 -34.59 6.44 -41.42
CA GLU A 682 -33.86 6.56 -42.68
C GLU A 682 -32.76 5.49 -42.73
N VAL A 683 -32.69 4.72 -43.82
CA VAL A 683 -31.73 3.63 -43.98
C VAL A 683 -30.97 3.82 -45.28
N ILE A 684 -29.65 4.00 -45.19
CA ILE A 684 -28.74 4.01 -46.35
C ILE A 684 -28.02 2.67 -46.38
N ALA A 685 -28.01 2.00 -47.53
CA ALA A 685 -27.44 0.66 -47.67
C ALA A 685 -26.40 0.62 -48.80
N ASN A 686 -25.22 0.08 -48.51
CA ASN A 686 -24.17 -0.20 -49.50
C ASN A 686 -23.81 -1.68 -49.45
N THR A 687 -23.39 -2.25 -50.58
CA THR A 687 -22.91 -3.63 -50.63
C THR A 687 -21.55 -3.72 -51.29
N GLN A 688 -20.68 -4.53 -50.71
CA GLN A 688 -19.36 -4.86 -51.21
C GLN A 688 -19.27 -6.37 -51.44
N LEU A 689 -18.80 -6.78 -52.61
CA LEU A 689 -18.55 -8.16 -52.97
C LEU A 689 -17.04 -8.43 -52.93
N GLU A 690 -16.62 -9.40 -52.12
CA GLU A 690 -15.22 -9.78 -51.92
C GLU A 690 -14.99 -11.19 -52.46
N LEU A 691 -13.99 -11.31 -53.33
CA LEU A 691 -13.58 -12.59 -53.90
C LEU A 691 -12.50 -13.21 -53.03
N LEU A 692 -12.80 -14.26 -52.25
CA LEU A 692 -11.89 -14.78 -51.21
C LEU A 692 -10.93 -15.89 -51.70
N GLU A 693 -11.47 -17.01 -52.18
CA GLU A 693 -10.67 -18.19 -52.54
C GLU A 693 -11.19 -18.81 -53.83
N HIS A 694 -10.27 -19.11 -54.76
CA HIS A 694 -10.56 -19.87 -55.97
C HIS A 694 -9.93 -21.26 -55.89
N GLN A 695 -10.78 -22.27 -55.88
CA GLN A 695 -10.38 -23.66 -56.12
C GLN A 695 -10.86 -24.06 -57.52
N ASN A 696 -10.25 -25.08 -58.13
CA ASN A 696 -10.42 -25.44 -59.54
C ASN A 696 -11.87 -25.61 -60.05
N ASN A 697 -12.89 -25.62 -59.19
CA ASN A 697 -14.30 -25.73 -59.58
C ASN A 697 -15.25 -24.70 -58.93
N TYR A 698 -14.81 -23.93 -57.92
CA TYR A 698 -15.67 -23.00 -57.20
C TYR A 698 -14.92 -21.76 -56.71
N LEU A 699 -15.66 -20.66 -56.60
CA LEU A 699 -15.21 -19.37 -56.10
C LEU A 699 -15.98 -19.05 -54.82
N THR A 700 -15.27 -18.84 -53.71
CA THR A 700 -15.88 -18.38 -52.45
C THR A 700 -16.02 -16.87 -52.50
N VAL A 701 -17.25 -16.38 -52.32
CA VAL A 701 -17.59 -14.96 -52.33
C VAL A 701 -18.13 -14.56 -50.97
N ARG A 702 -17.71 -13.40 -50.47
CA ARG A 702 -18.26 -12.76 -49.28
C ARG A 702 -18.93 -11.45 -49.69
N GLN A 703 -20.22 -11.33 -49.39
CA GLN A 703 -20.96 -10.09 -49.55
C GLN A 703 -21.05 -9.38 -48.21
N VAL A 704 -20.53 -8.16 -48.13
CA VAL A 704 -20.63 -7.28 -46.95
C VAL A 704 -21.67 -6.21 -47.24
N ILE A 705 -22.79 -6.25 -46.52
CA ILE A 705 -23.87 -5.25 -46.59
C ILE A 705 -23.68 -4.28 -45.45
N SER A 706 -23.33 -3.03 -45.76
CA SER A 706 -23.20 -1.93 -44.80
C SER A 706 -24.50 -1.12 -44.74
N LEU A 707 -25.08 -1.01 -43.56
CA LEU A 707 -26.31 -0.27 -43.28
C LEU A 707 -25.99 0.92 -42.37
N ASP A 708 -26.47 2.11 -42.72
CA ASP A 708 -26.46 3.31 -41.88
C ASP A 708 -27.91 3.67 -41.55
N VAL A 709 -28.33 3.36 -40.33
CA VAL A 709 -29.71 3.55 -39.85
C VAL A 709 -29.78 4.78 -38.96
N LYS A 710 -30.57 5.76 -39.37
CA LYS A 710 -30.80 7.00 -38.63
C LYS A 710 -32.21 7.05 -38.05
N TYR A 711 -32.32 7.80 -36.94
CA TYR A 711 -33.53 8.15 -36.22
C TYR A 711 -34.21 7.00 -35.45
N ASP A 712 -34.52 5.86 -36.05
CA ASP A 712 -35.26 4.75 -35.38
C ASP A 712 -34.56 3.38 -35.54
N PRO A 713 -34.45 2.53 -34.50
CA PRO A 713 -33.65 1.31 -34.59
C PRO A 713 -34.25 0.24 -35.50
N LEU A 714 -33.45 -0.25 -36.45
CA LEU A 714 -33.78 -1.38 -37.31
C LEU A 714 -33.55 -2.70 -36.56
N LYS A 715 -34.64 -3.38 -36.18
CA LYS A 715 -34.57 -4.64 -35.42
C LYS A 715 -34.35 -5.88 -36.30
N LEU A 716 -34.72 -5.80 -37.58
CA LEU A 716 -34.70 -6.94 -38.49
C LEU A 716 -34.35 -6.50 -39.92
N VAL A 717 -33.40 -7.20 -40.55
CA VAL A 717 -32.99 -6.99 -41.95
C VAL A 717 -33.59 -8.10 -42.81
N ARG A 718 -34.25 -7.73 -43.91
CA ARG A 718 -34.88 -8.64 -44.86
C ARG A 718 -34.12 -8.63 -46.19
N LEU A 719 -33.60 -9.80 -46.58
CA LEU A 719 -32.82 -9.96 -47.81
C LEU A 719 -33.47 -10.98 -48.74
N TYR A 720 -33.51 -10.68 -50.03
CA TYR A 720 -33.91 -11.63 -51.06
C TYR A 720 -32.75 -12.56 -51.42
N ILE A 721 -33.04 -13.86 -51.46
CA ILE A 721 -32.08 -14.90 -51.87
C ILE A 721 -32.17 -15.09 -53.39
N PRO A 722 -31.06 -14.95 -54.14
CA PRO A 722 -31.02 -15.28 -55.57
C PRO A 722 -31.37 -16.74 -55.84
N SER A 723 -32.03 -17.04 -56.96
CA SER A 723 -32.46 -18.40 -57.32
C SER A 723 -31.31 -19.40 -57.33
N GLU A 724 -30.15 -18.96 -57.79
CA GLU A 724 -28.92 -19.75 -57.95
C GLU A 724 -28.29 -20.17 -56.61
N LEU A 725 -28.62 -19.47 -55.53
CA LEU A 725 -28.09 -19.70 -54.17
C LEU A 725 -29.12 -20.33 -53.22
N SER A 726 -30.30 -20.70 -53.71
CA SER A 726 -31.40 -21.21 -52.86
C SER A 726 -30.99 -22.47 -52.07
N ASP A 727 -30.24 -23.36 -52.73
CA ASP A 727 -29.77 -24.65 -52.20
C ASP A 727 -28.34 -24.60 -51.64
N SER A 728 -27.67 -23.44 -51.66
CA SER A 728 -26.30 -23.30 -51.18
C SER A 728 -26.21 -23.19 -49.65
N GLU A 729 -25.13 -23.69 -49.07
CA GLU A 729 -24.77 -23.43 -47.67
C GLU A 729 -24.36 -21.95 -47.53
N LEU A 730 -25.07 -21.21 -46.67
CA LEU A 730 -24.84 -19.79 -46.41
C LEU A 730 -24.28 -19.63 -45.00
N GLU A 731 -23.14 -18.96 -44.87
CA GLU A 731 -22.62 -18.53 -43.59
C GLU A 731 -22.89 -17.03 -43.42
N VAL A 732 -23.78 -16.68 -42.49
CA VAL A 732 -24.15 -15.28 -42.20
C VAL A 732 -23.49 -14.86 -40.90
N ARG A 733 -22.77 -13.75 -40.92
CA ARG A 733 -22.15 -13.17 -39.72
C ARG A 733 -22.58 -11.72 -39.50
N GLY A 734 -22.79 -11.36 -38.24
CA GLY A 734 -23.07 -9.99 -37.82
C GLY A 734 -21.82 -9.11 -37.74
N ALA A 735 -22.00 -7.86 -37.32
CA ALA A 735 -20.91 -6.89 -37.12
C ALA A 735 -19.90 -7.29 -36.03
N ASP A 736 -20.29 -8.18 -35.11
CA ASP A 736 -19.46 -8.78 -34.07
C ASP A 736 -18.73 -10.06 -34.55
N ASN A 737 -18.80 -10.37 -35.85
CA ASN A 737 -18.28 -11.59 -36.48
C ASN A 737 -18.92 -12.89 -35.93
N ASN A 738 -20.00 -12.79 -35.14
CA ASN A 738 -20.72 -13.96 -34.65
C ASN A 738 -21.60 -14.56 -35.75
N ILE A 739 -21.64 -15.88 -35.81
CA ILE A 739 -22.49 -16.62 -36.76
C ILE A 739 -23.95 -16.42 -36.36
N ILE A 740 -24.71 -15.75 -37.21
CA ILE A 740 -26.16 -15.59 -37.06
C ILE A 740 -26.81 -16.77 -37.76
N LYS A 741 -27.74 -17.48 -37.09
CA LYS A 741 -28.60 -18.46 -37.76
C LYS A 741 -29.72 -17.69 -38.47
N PRO A 742 -29.72 -17.59 -39.81
CA PRO A 742 -30.78 -16.88 -40.49
C PRO A 742 -32.06 -17.72 -40.53
N GLU A 743 -33.22 -17.07 -40.48
CA GLU A 743 -34.50 -17.72 -40.70
C GLU A 743 -34.86 -17.60 -42.19
N LYS A 744 -34.84 -18.73 -42.92
CA LYS A 744 -35.31 -18.78 -44.31
C LYS A 744 -36.84 -18.87 -44.30
N THR A 745 -37.51 -17.89 -44.90
CA THR A 745 -38.97 -17.90 -45.06
C THR A 745 -39.34 -17.87 -46.54
N THR A 746 -40.38 -18.63 -46.91
CA THR A 746 -40.92 -18.63 -48.27
C THR A 746 -42.12 -17.70 -48.30
N SER A 747 -41.95 -16.55 -48.96
CA SER A 747 -43.04 -15.60 -49.22
C SER A 747 -44.00 -16.18 -50.28
N MET A 748 -45.26 -15.75 -50.31
CA MET A 748 -46.36 -16.26 -51.18
C MET A 748 -46.18 -15.98 -52.69
N GLY A 749 -44.94 -15.99 -53.20
CA GLY A 749 -44.60 -15.76 -54.59
C GLY A 749 -43.15 -16.14 -54.88
N SER A 750 -42.82 -17.44 -54.80
CA SER A 750 -41.61 -18.09 -55.34
C SER A 750 -40.22 -17.56 -54.93
N ALA A 751 -40.12 -16.47 -54.14
CA ALA A 751 -38.86 -15.89 -53.68
C ALA A 751 -38.62 -16.27 -52.21
N SER A 752 -37.43 -16.83 -51.94
CA SER A 752 -36.97 -17.11 -50.58
C SER A 752 -36.40 -15.84 -49.95
N GLU A 753 -36.81 -15.55 -48.72
CA GLU A 753 -36.35 -14.41 -47.92
C GLU A 753 -35.47 -14.88 -46.75
N LEU A 754 -34.43 -14.09 -46.47
CA LEU A 754 -33.50 -14.29 -45.37
C LEU A 754 -33.76 -13.20 -44.31
N LEU A 755 -34.19 -13.62 -43.13
CA LEU A 755 -34.43 -12.74 -41.98
C LEU A 755 -33.19 -12.75 -41.07
N VAL A 756 -32.60 -11.58 -40.85
CA VAL A 756 -31.43 -11.40 -39.97
C VAL A 756 -31.81 -10.47 -38.82
N THR A 757 -31.84 -11.01 -37.60
CA THR A 757 -32.12 -10.26 -36.36
C THR A 757 -30.85 -9.62 -35.83
N HIS A 758 -30.89 -8.32 -35.48
CA HIS A 758 -29.73 -7.59 -34.95
C HIS A 758 -30.04 -6.93 -33.60
N SER A 759 -29.08 -6.99 -32.68
CA SER A 759 -29.11 -6.35 -31.36
C SER A 759 -28.86 -4.83 -31.32
N GLN A 760 -28.26 -4.25 -32.36
CA GLN A 760 -27.96 -2.81 -32.47
C GLN A 760 -28.68 -2.26 -33.70
N GLY A 761 -29.73 -1.48 -33.48
CA GLY A 761 -30.60 -1.02 -34.57
C GLY A 761 -30.30 0.38 -35.09
N LEU A 762 -29.45 1.16 -34.43
CA LEU A 762 -29.16 2.56 -34.77
C LEU A 762 -27.66 2.75 -35.07
N GLY A 763 -27.35 3.59 -36.06
CA GLY A 763 -25.99 3.86 -36.50
C GLY A 763 -25.54 2.90 -37.62
N LYS A 764 -24.22 2.76 -37.75
CA LYS A 764 -23.60 1.96 -38.81
C LYS A 764 -23.38 0.54 -38.34
N PHE A 765 -23.83 -0.44 -39.12
CA PHE A 765 -23.52 -1.85 -38.89
C PHE A 765 -23.41 -2.62 -40.20
N GLN A 766 -22.82 -3.81 -40.12
CA GLN A 766 -22.54 -4.64 -41.28
C GLN A 766 -23.11 -6.05 -41.10
N VAL A 767 -23.60 -6.62 -42.20
CA VAL A 767 -24.00 -8.02 -42.30
C VAL A 767 -23.15 -8.64 -43.40
N SER A 768 -22.40 -9.69 -43.06
CA SER A 768 -21.61 -10.43 -44.03
C SER A 768 -22.24 -11.78 -44.36
N ILE A 769 -22.26 -12.13 -45.64
CA ILE A 769 -22.83 -13.37 -46.15
C ILE A 769 -21.79 -14.04 -47.02
N GLN A 770 -21.34 -15.22 -46.63
CA GLN A 770 -20.37 -16.01 -47.38
C GLN A 770 -21.07 -17.19 -48.06
N TYR A 771 -20.81 -17.35 -49.36
CA TYR A 771 -21.38 -18.40 -50.20
C TYR A 771 -20.40 -18.85 -51.28
N ARG A 772 -20.67 -20.00 -51.90
CA ARG A 772 -19.85 -20.59 -52.96
C ARG A 772 -20.56 -20.47 -54.30
N VAL A 773 -19.82 -20.08 -55.32
CA VAL A 773 -20.27 -19.95 -56.71
C VAL A 773 -19.54 -20.97 -57.58
N GLU A 774 -20.29 -21.77 -58.34
CA GLU A 774 -19.71 -22.75 -59.26
C GLU A 774 -19.20 -22.08 -60.56
N ARG A 775 -18.17 -22.69 -61.17
CA ARG A 775 -17.58 -22.16 -62.41
C ARG A 775 -18.55 -22.23 -63.58
N SER A 776 -18.76 -21.12 -64.28
CA SER A 776 -19.71 -21.01 -65.40
C SER A 776 -19.16 -21.51 -66.75
N ARG A 777 -17.85 -21.32 -67.04
CA ARG A 777 -17.21 -21.77 -68.31
C ARG A 777 -15.69 -21.96 -68.18
N VAL A 778 -15.11 -22.88 -68.96
CA VAL A 778 -13.65 -23.12 -69.10
C VAL A 778 -13.21 -22.77 -70.53
N ASP A 779 -12.10 -22.04 -70.68
CA ASP A 779 -11.46 -21.76 -71.97
C ASP A 779 -10.63 -22.95 -72.48
N GLU A 780 -10.64 -23.23 -73.78
CA GLU A 780 -10.01 -24.41 -74.41
C GLU A 780 -8.47 -24.43 -74.28
N GLN A 781 -7.86 -23.31 -73.89
CA GLN A 781 -6.41 -23.17 -73.65
C GLN A 781 -5.99 -23.24 -72.17
N GLY A 782 -6.89 -23.60 -71.25
CA GLY A 782 -6.54 -24.03 -69.89
C GLY A 782 -6.04 -22.95 -68.92
N GLY A 783 -6.16 -21.67 -69.26
CA GLY A 783 -5.66 -20.57 -68.44
C GLY A 783 -6.70 -19.59 -67.89
N ARG A 784 -7.93 -19.52 -68.43
CA ARG A 784 -8.95 -18.52 -68.03
C ARG A 784 -10.17 -19.17 -67.39
N HIS A 785 -10.68 -18.56 -66.32
CA HIS A 785 -11.84 -19.05 -65.58
C HIS A 785 -12.93 -17.99 -65.49
N PHE A 786 -14.19 -18.36 -65.79
CA PHE A 786 -15.35 -17.47 -65.77
C PHE A 786 -16.33 -17.85 -64.66
N PHE A 787 -16.80 -16.85 -63.90
CA PHE A 787 -17.78 -16.99 -62.82
C PHE A 787 -18.91 -15.96 -62.95
N GLN A 788 -20.16 -16.38 -62.74
CA GLN A 788 -21.32 -15.49 -62.57
C GLN A 788 -21.68 -15.42 -61.09
N ILE A 789 -21.49 -14.27 -60.46
CA ILE A 789 -21.64 -14.06 -59.01
C ILE A 789 -23.00 -13.40 -58.73
N PRO A 790 -24.00 -14.15 -58.26
CA PRO A 790 -25.27 -13.58 -57.80
C PRO A 790 -25.12 -12.93 -56.42
N TYR A 791 -25.82 -11.83 -56.12
CA TYR A 791 -25.75 -11.17 -54.80
C TYR A 791 -27.12 -10.87 -54.19
N PHE A 792 -27.18 -10.82 -52.85
CA PHE A 792 -28.40 -10.60 -52.06
C PHE A 792 -28.84 -9.14 -52.12
N THR A 793 -30.15 -8.88 -52.23
CA THR A 793 -30.73 -7.53 -52.29
C THR A 793 -31.70 -7.26 -51.14
N LEU A 794 -31.80 -6.01 -50.68
CA LEU A 794 -32.73 -5.58 -49.63
C LEU A 794 -34.16 -5.33 -50.14
N GLU A 795 -35.17 -5.72 -49.36
CA GLU A 795 -36.58 -5.44 -49.66
C GLU A 795 -36.92 -3.94 -49.55
N ALA A 796 -36.49 -3.32 -48.44
CA ALA A 796 -36.91 -1.98 -48.06
C ALA A 796 -36.26 -0.85 -48.88
N THR A 797 -34.99 -1.00 -49.25
CA THR A 797 -34.20 0.07 -49.89
C THR A 797 -33.21 -0.50 -50.91
N PRO A 798 -33.09 0.04 -52.14
CA PRO A 798 -32.02 -0.36 -53.06
C PRO A 798 -30.65 0.09 -52.54
N PHE A 799 -29.58 -0.58 -52.97
CA PHE A 799 -28.22 -0.17 -52.60
C PHE A 799 -27.84 1.15 -53.26
N SER A 800 -27.28 2.09 -52.49
CA SER A 800 -26.71 3.33 -53.03
C SER A 800 -25.41 3.09 -53.80
N ALA A 801 -24.66 2.03 -53.46
CA ALA A 801 -23.48 1.60 -54.19
C ALA A 801 -23.31 0.08 -54.11
N VAL A 802 -22.88 -0.52 -55.22
CA VAL A 802 -22.46 -1.92 -55.33
C VAL A 802 -21.00 -1.91 -55.78
N THR A 803 -20.09 -2.39 -54.93
CA THR A 803 -18.67 -2.48 -55.22
C THR A 803 -18.21 -3.94 -55.26
N LEU A 804 -17.24 -4.23 -56.11
CA LEU A 804 -16.53 -5.50 -56.16
C LEU A 804 -15.07 -5.22 -55.82
N THR A 805 -14.54 -5.92 -54.83
CA THR A 805 -13.14 -5.83 -54.42
C THR A 805 -12.47 -7.20 -54.58
N LYS A 806 -11.28 -7.21 -55.18
CA LYS A 806 -10.44 -8.41 -55.25
C LYS A 806 -9.68 -8.55 -53.93
N THR A 807 -10.04 -9.54 -53.12
CA THR A 807 -9.42 -9.81 -51.82
C THR A 807 -8.67 -11.15 -51.89
N GLN A 808 -7.39 -11.14 -52.29
CA GLN A 808 -6.48 -12.31 -52.23
C GLN A 808 -6.64 -13.41 -53.30
N GLN A 809 -6.66 -13.03 -54.58
CA GLN A 809 -6.29 -13.96 -55.66
C GLN A 809 -4.90 -13.65 -56.22
N ARG A 810 -3.86 -13.92 -55.42
CA ARG A 810 -2.45 -13.63 -55.77
C ARG A 810 -1.94 -14.37 -57.01
N GLN A 811 -2.65 -15.42 -57.43
CA GLN A 811 -2.34 -16.17 -58.65
C GLN A 811 -3.11 -15.68 -59.88
N TYR A 812 -4.17 -14.88 -59.74
CA TYR A 812 -5.03 -14.50 -60.86
C TYR A 812 -5.39 -13.00 -60.84
N ASP A 813 -5.17 -12.30 -61.94
CA ASP A 813 -5.76 -11.00 -62.24
C ASP A 813 -7.25 -11.13 -62.56
N VAL A 814 -8.03 -10.15 -62.13
CA VAL A 814 -9.49 -10.13 -62.27
C VAL A 814 -9.84 -9.14 -63.37
N GLU A 815 -10.47 -9.60 -64.43
CA GLU A 815 -11.07 -8.77 -65.47
C GLU A 815 -12.61 -8.82 -65.35
N LEU A 816 -13.25 -7.66 -65.41
CA LEU A 816 -14.70 -7.51 -65.47
C LEU A 816 -15.16 -7.16 -66.88
N ASN A 817 -16.39 -7.58 -67.21
CA ASN A 817 -17.04 -7.16 -68.45
C ASN A 817 -17.35 -5.64 -68.40
N PRO A 818 -16.79 -4.81 -69.29
CA PRO A 818 -16.72 -3.36 -69.11
C PRO A 818 -18.02 -2.56 -69.30
N ASP A 819 -19.14 -3.16 -69.72
CA ASP A 819 -20.32 -2.38 -70.14
C ASP A 819 -21.04 -1.67 -68.98
N ASN A 820 -20.98 -2.18 -67.73
CA ASN A 820 -21.72 -1.64 -66.58
C ASN A 820 -20.88 -1.34 -65.32
N TRP A 821 -19.60 -1.73 -65.32
CA TRP A 821 -18.69 -1.62 -64.17
C TRP A 821 -17.52 -0.70 -64.49
N GLN A 822 -17.20 0.24 -63.59
CA GLN A 822 -16.06 1.13 -63.73
C GLN A 822 -15.05 0.91 -62.58
N PRO A 823 -13.73 0.92 -62.87
CA PRO A 823 -12.71 0.88 -61.83
C PRO A 823 -12.75 2.19 -61.03
N ILE A 824 -12.68 2.09 -59.70
CA ILE A 824 -12.54 3.26 -58.83
C ILE A 824 -11.06 3.66 -58.82
N VAL A 825 -10.72 4.88 -59.24
CA VAL A 825 -9.33 5.37 -59.23
C VAL A 825 -8.99 5.91 -57.83
N GLY A 826 -8.19 5.16 -57.07
CA GLY A 826 -7.65 5.46 -55.73
C GLY A 826 -6.55 4.44 -55.37
N ASP A 827 -5.96 4.51 -54.16
CA ASP A 827 -4.78 3.73 -53.70
C ASP A 827 -4.82 2.19 -53.89
N ASN A 828 -5.96 1.61 -54.30
CA ASN A 828 -6.12 0.19 -54.62
C ASN A 828 -6.59 -0.02 -56.07
N GLU A 829 -5.73 -0.52 -56.96
CA GLU A 829 -6.03 -0.87 -58.37
C GLU A 829 -7.02 -2.06 -58.56
N ASN A 830 -7.75 -2.47 -57.51
CA ASN A 830 -8.45 -3.75 -57.38
C ASN A 830 -9.94 -3.62 -57.00
N THR A 831 -10.55 -2.45 -57.19
CA THR A 831 -11.95 -2.19 -56.85
C THR A 831 -12.73 -1.64 -58.02
N TRP A 832 -13.91 -2.21 -58.27
CA TRP A 832 -14.84 -1.77 -59.30
C TRP A 832 -16.18 -1.38 -58.68
N GLN A 833 -16.85 -0.40 -59.26
CA GLN A 833 -18.17 0.06 -58.87
C GLN A 833 -19.16 -0.09 -60.03
N LEU A 834 -20.39 -0.50 -59.70
CA LEU A 834 -21.48 -0.55 -60.65
C LEU A 834 -22.05 0.86 -60.90
N ASN A 835 -22.16 1.27 -62.17
CA ASN A 835 -22.60 2.62 -62.55
C ASN A 835 -24.03 2.96 -62.10
N THR A 836 -24.94 2.00 -62.21
CA THR A 836 -26.34 2.13 -61.79
C THR A 836 -26.79 0.83 -61.12
N PRO A 837 -26.86 0.78 -59.78
CA PRO A 837 -27.51 -0.30 -59.05
C PRO A 837 -29.00 -0.30 -59.38
N ASP A 838 -29.46 -1.28 -60.16
CA ASP A 838 -30.88 -1.50 -60.44
C ASP A 838 -31.34 -2.82 -59.80
N ARG A 839 -32.62 -2.91 -59.44
CA ARG A 839 -33.24 -4.10 -58.82
C ARG A 839 -33.19 -5.34 -59.73
N ASP A 840 -33.02 -5.13 -61.03
CA ASP A 840 -33.00 -6.18 -62.04
C ASP A 840 -31.59 -6.72 -62.34
N ASN A 841 -30.52 -6.02 -61.93
CA ASN A 841 -29.15 -6.44 -62.20
C ASN A 841 -28.60 -7.27 -61.02
N ARG A 842 -28.77 -8.60 -61.06
CA ARG A 842 -28.58 -9.48 -59.89
C ARG A 842 -27.28 -10.28 -59.88
N ASP A 843 -26.49 -10.20 -60.94
CA ASP A 843 -25.29 -10.99 -61.12
C ASP A 843 -24.10 -10.18 -61.68
N VAL A 844 -22.89 -10.64 -61.36
CA VAL A 844 -21.63 -10.05 -61.85
C VAL A 844 -20.80 -11.12 -62.53
N THR A 845 -20.43 -10.91 -63.80
CA THR A 845 -19.55 -11.84 -64.52
C THR A 845 -18.09 -11.45 -64.32
N VAL A 846 -17.30 -12.36 -63.76
CA VAL A 846 -15.89 -12.17 -63.41
C VAL A 846 -15.00 -13.15 -64.17
N GLN A 847 -13.90 -12.67 -64.74
CA GLN A 847 -12.88 -13.46 -65.43
C GLN A 847 -11.55 -13.45 -64.66
N LEU A 848 -10.96 -14.63 -64.41
CA LEU A 848 -9.69 -14.80 -63.69
C LEU A 848 -8.54 -15.21 -64.65
N ILE A 849 -7.38 -14.52 -64.60
CA ILE A 849 -6.21 -14.68 -65.49
C ILE A 849 -4.91 -14.86 -64.69
N PRO A 850 -4.04 -15.86 -64.93
CA PRO A 850 -2.83 -16.09 -64.15
C PRO A 850 -1.85 -14.90 -64.12
N SER A 851 -1.49 -14.38 -62.93
CA SER A 851 -0.64 -13.20 -62.75
C SER A 851 0.87 -13.52 -62.87
N LYS A 852 1.68 -12.61 -63.45
CA LYS A 852 3.11 -12.81 -63.79
C LYS A 852 4.11 -11.90 -63.06
N VAL A 853 3.69 -11.06 -62.11
CA VAL A 853 4.52 -9.97 -61.56
C VAL A 853 5.07 -10.30 -60.16
N LEU A 854 6.39 -10.11 -59.96
CA LEU A 854 7.06 -10.10 -58.65
C LEU A 854 6.67 -8.83 -57.90
N THR A 855 6.03 -8.97 -56.73
CA THR A 855 5.45 -7.88 -55.94
C THR A 855 6.54 -6.98 -55.33
N VAL A 856 6.36 -5.66 -55.44
CA VAL A 856 7.12 -4.64 -54.69
C VAL A 856 6.88 -4.87 -53.19
N GLN A 857 7.95 -4.86 -52.38
CA GLN A 857 7.85 -5.06 -50.93
C GLN A 857 7.66 -3.72 -50.23
N ASP A 858 6.47 -3.48 -49.70
CA ASP A 858 6.10 -2.24 -49.00
C ASP A 858 5.90 -2.50 -47.49
N PHE A 859 7.00 -2.61 -46.76
CA PHE A 859 6.99 -2.70 -45.30
C PHE A 859 8.28 -2.14 -44.72
N GLN A 860 8.22 -1.72 -43.45
CA GLN A 860 9.37 -1.22 -42.70
C GLN A 860 9.76 -2.21 -41.60
N VAL A 861 11.04 -2.21 -41.24
CA VAL A 861 11.55 -3.03 -40.14
C VAL A 861 12.15 -2.10 -39.09
N PRO A 862 11.35 -1.55 -38.14
CA PRO A 862 11.85 -0.58 -37.19
C PRO A 862 12.99 -1.10 -36.31
N LEU A 863 12.96 -2.39 -35.95
CA LEU A 863 13.95 -3.00 -35.08
C LEU A 863 14.25 -4.45 -35.51
N ALA A 864 15.55 -4.76 -35.62
CA ALA A 864 16.05 -6.13 -35.72
C ALA A 864 16.73 -6.55 -34.41
N LEU A 865 16.37 -7.70 -33.84
CA LEU A 865 16.95 -8.27 -32.63
C LEU A 865 17.61 -9.61 -32.95
N TYR A 866 18.92 -9.71 -32.72
CA TYR A 866 19.69 -10.92 -32.95
C TYR A 866 20.13 -11.55 -31.63
N LYS A 867 19.60 -12.72 -31.28
CA LYS A 867 20.08 -13.50 -30.13
C LYS A 867 21.10 -14.52 -30.61
N ILE A 868 22.33 -14.41 -30.12
CA ILE A 868 23.44 -15.30 -30.43
C ILE A 868 23.77 -16.10 -29.17
N ASP A 869 23.53 -17.40 -29.23
CA ASP A 869 23.78 -18.30 -28.12
C ASP A 869 25.05 -19.14 -28.35
N LEU A 870 26.00 -19.00 -27.43
CA LEU A 870 27.28 -19.69 -27.44
C LEU A 870 27.24 -21.05 -26.67
N ARG A 871 26.07 -21.65 -26.46
CA ARG A 871 25.88 -22.89 -25.67
C ARG A 871 26.67 -24.11 -26.18
N SER A 872 26.82 -24.30 -27.50
CA SER A 872 27.51 -25.47 -28.08
C SER A 872 28.89 -25.11 -28.63
N GLN A 873 29.89 -25.98 -28.40
CA GLN A 873 31.28 -25.72 -28.80
C GLN A 873 31.51 -25.70 -30.32
N LYS A 874 30.59 -26.25 -31.12
CA LYS A 874 30.71 -26.43 -32.59
C LYS A 874 29.63 -25.69 -33.40
N GLU A 875 28.47 -25.44 -32.81
CA GLU A 875 27.31 -24.84 -33.47
C GLU A 875 26.89 -23.58 -32.73
N LEU A 876 26.66 -22.50 -33.47
CA LEU A 876 26.00 -21.30 -32.95
C LEU A 876 24.52 -21.39 -33.21
N LEU A 877 23.70 -21.23 -32.17
CA LEU A 877 22.28 -21.03 -32.33
C LEU A 877 22.04 -19.53 -32.47
N ILE A 878 21.42 -19.13 -33.58
CA ILE A 878 21.09 -17.74 -33.84
C ILE A 878 19.60 -17.64 -34.05
N GLU A 879 19.00 -16.71 -33.34
CA GLU A 879 17.61 -16.34 -33.47
C GLU A 879 17.54 -14.88 -33.90
N ALA A 880 17.07 -14.65 -35.13
CA ALA A 880 16.88 -13.33 -35.70
C ALA A 880 15.39 -12.99 -35.63
N ARG A 881 15.05 -11.98 -34.81
CA ARG A 881 13.71 -11.46 -34.64
C ARG A 881 13.60 -10.10 -35.31
N TYR A 882 12.57 -9.90 -36.10
CA TYR A 882 12.32 -8.65 -36.80
C TYR A 882 10.94 -8.14 -36.44
N LEU A 883 10.88 -6.86 -36.08
CA LEU A 883 9.62 -6.15 -35.93
C LEU A 883 9.27 -5.59 -37.31
N ILE A 884 8.12 -5.96 -37.84
CA ILE A 884 7.66 -5.54 -39.16
C ILE A 884 6.46 -4.62 -38.97
N GLU A 885 6.55 -3.42 -39.51
CA GLU A 885 5.45 -2.46 -39.61
C GLU A 885 4.94 -2.43 -41.05
N GLY A 886 3.66 -2.73 -41.22
CA GLY A 886 3.03 -2.98 -42.51
C GLY A 886 2.53 -4.42 -42.61
N SER A 887 1.74 -4.71 -43.63
CA SER A 887 1.09 -6.01 -43.80
C SER A 887 1.61 -6.71 -45.07
N PRO A 888 2.90 -7.12 -45.10
CA PRO A 888 3.46 -7.74 -46.29
C PRO A 888 2.84 -9.11 -46.53
N GLU A 889 2.39 -9.31 -47.76
CA GLU A 889 1.81 -10.57 -48.21
C GLU A 889 2.86 -11.67 -48.43
N GLN A 890 4.07 -11.26 -48.84
CA GLN A 890 5.23 -12.10 -49.06
C GLN A 890 6.49 -11.35 -48.66
N ILE A 891 7.48 -12.07 -48.12
CA ILE A 891 8.76 -11.49 -47.70
C ILE A 891 9.89 -12.24 -48.39
N LEU A 892 10.75 -11.51 -49.09
CA LEU A 892 11.98 -12.06 -49.67
C LEU A 892 13.14 -11.86 -48.71
N ILE A 893 13.79 -12.97 -48.31
CA ILE A 893 14.93 -12.94 -47.41
C ILE A 893 16.12 -13.66 -48.02
N THR A 894 17.29 -13.03 -47.94
CA THR A 894 18.57 -13.63 -48.30
C THR A 894 19.23 -14.23 -47.06
N MET A 895 19.42 -15.55 -47.05
CA MET A 895 20.02 -16.28 -45.93
C MET A 895 21.56 -16.32 -46.00
N PRO A 896 22.27 -16.30 -44.85
CA PRO A 896 23.72 -16.41 -44.80
C PRO A 896 24.22 -17.80 -45.22
N LEU A 897 25.42 -17.89 -45.80
CA LEU A 897 26.01 -19.16 -46.21
C LEU A 897 26.30 -20.09 -45.02
N GLY A 898 25.99 -21.39 -45.17
CA GLY A 898 26.34 -22.42 -44.18
C GLY A 898 25.35 -22.60 -43.02
N PHE A 899 24.12 -22.10 -43.15
CA PHE A 899 23.05 -22.33 -42.18
C PHE A 899 22.51 -23.77 -42.23
N GLN A 900 22.04 -24.25 -41.08
CA GLN A 900 21.35 -25.53 -40.91
C GLN A 900 20.12 -25.34 -40.02
N SER A 901 19.10 -26.18 -40.18
CA SER A 901 17.90 -26.20 -39.33
C SER A 901 17.18 -24.85 -39.21
N LEU A 902 16.78 -24.26 -40.34
CA LEU A 902 15.97 -23.02 -40.37
C LEU A 902 14.54 -23.31 -39.94
N THR A 903 14.06 -22.61 -38.92
CA THR A 903 12.64 -22.50 -38.58
C THR A 903 12.23 -21.04 -38.68
N ILE A 904 11.05 -20.80 -39.26
CA ILE A 904 10.50 -19.47 -39.49
C ILE A 904 9.13 -19.43 -38.82
N ASP A 905 8.95 -18.49 -37.91
CA ASP A 905 7.70 -18.25 -37.20
C ASP A 905 7.24 -16.82 -37.45
N TRP A 906 5.95 -16.66 -37.76
CA TRP A 906 5.27 -15.38 -37.94
C TRP A 906 4.23 -15.21 -36.84
N ASP A 907 4.39 -14.21 -35.98
CA ASP A 907 3.52 -13.97 -34.81
C ASP A 907 3.30 -15.24 -33.95
N GLY A 908 4.36 -16.06 -33.82
CA GLY A 908 4.33 -17.33 -33.07
C GLY A 908 3.75 -18.53 -33.83
N VAL A 909 3.32 -18.36 -35.09
CA VAL A 909 2.84 -19.43 -35.96
C VAL A 909 3.95 -19.88 -36.91
N ASN A 910 4.28 -21.18 -36.90
CA ASN A 910 5.30 -21.73 -37.80
C ASN A 910 4.85 -21.68 -39.26
N VAL A 911 5.62 -21.00 -40.11
CA VAL A 911 5.32 -20.86 -41.55
C VAL A 911 6.10 -21.93 -42.33
N VAL A 912 5.38 -22.96 -42.79
CA VAL A 912 5.97 -24.15 -43.43
C VAL A 912 6.20 -23.98 -44.93
N LYS A 913 5.55 -23.00 -45.58
CA LYS A 913 5.62 -22.78 -47.04
C LYS A 913 6.64 -21.70 -47.38
N SER A 914 7.90 -22.09 -47.54
CA SER A 914 8.89 -21.29 -48.25
C SER A 914 9.24 -21.99 -49.56
N THR A 915 9.23 -21.24 -50.67
CA THR A 915 9.73 -21.74 -51.95
C THR A 915 11.15 -21.22 -52.15
N GLU A 916 12.13 -22.12 -52.17
CA GLU A 916 13.52 -21.80 -52.50
C GLU A 916 13.60 -21.48 -54.00
N GLN A 917 13.60 -20.19 -54.37
CA GLN A 917 13.64 -19.77 -55.79
C GLN A 917 15.07 -19.81 -56.35
N LEU A 918 16.06 -19.46 -55.53
CA LEU A 918 17.50 -19.53 -55.78
C LEU A 918 18.17 -19.99 -54.47
N LYS A 919 19.31 -20.70 -54.51
CA LYS A 919 20.00 -21.34 -53.35
C LYS A 919 20.25 -20.46 -52.09
N ARG A 920 19.89 -19.18 -52.11
CA ARG A 920 20.11 -18.18 -51.05
C ARG A 920 18.91 -17.28 -50.78
N GLU A 921 17.90 -17.27 -51.65
CA GLU A 921 16.74 -16.39 -51.56
C GLU A 921 15.50 -17.22 -51.22
N TRP A 922 14.87 -16.86 -50.11
CA TRP A 922 13.71 -17.53 -49.54
C TRP A 922 12.52 -16.59 -49.65
N LEU A 923 11.50 -17.02 -50.38
CA LEU A 923 10.22 -16.32 -50.46
C LEU A 923 9.28 -16.93 -49.41
N ILE A 924 8.92 -16.14 -48.41
CA ILE A 924 8.08 -16.54 -47.29
C ILE A 924 6.66 -16.04 -47.56
N ASP A 925 5.69 -16.96 -47.61
CA ASP A 925 4.27 -16.63 -47.73
C ASP A 925 3.68 -16.32 -46.35
N ILE A 926 3.20 -15.09 -46.12
CA ILE A 926 2.63 -14.68 -44.83
C ILE A 926 1.14 -15.07 -44.77
N PRO A 927 0.68 -15.74 -43.68
CA PRO A 927 -0.73 -16.06 -43.51
C PRO A 927 -1.57 -14.78 -43.34
N SER A 928 -2.65 -14.69 -44.10
CA SER A 928 -3.59 -13.56 -44.06
C SER A 928 -4.33 -13.48 -42.72
N ASN A 929 -3.79 -12.74 -41.75
CA ASN A 929 -4.50 -12.40 -40.52
C ASN A 929 -4.87 -10.90 -40.54
N GLU A 930 -6.11 -10.59 -40.18
CA GLU A 930 -6.73 -9.24 -40.18
C GLU A 930 -6.17 -8.28 -39.09
N ILE A 931 -4.99 -8.56 -38.53
CA ILE A 931 -4.43 -7.74 -37.46
C ILE A 931 -3.60 -6.64 -38.11
N GLU A 932 -4.19 -5.46 -38.30
CA GLU A 932 -3.41 -4.25 -38.60
C GLU A 932 -2.48 -3.94 -37.41
N GLY A 933 -1.16 -3.91 -37.63
CA GLY A 933 -0.22 -3.58 -36.56
C GLY A 933 1.24 -3.97 -36.81
N ARG A 934 1.98 -4.07 -35.70
CA ARG A 934 3.36 -4.56 -35.65
C ARG A 934 3.37 -6.07 -35.61
N HIS A 935 4.07 -6.70 -36.54
CA HIS A 935 4.22 -8.15 -36.62
C HIS A 935 5.64 -8.58 -36.21
N GLN A 936 5.76 -9.80 -35.71
CA GLN A 936 7.02 -10.41 -35.31
C GLN A 936 7.39 -11.56 -36.24
N LEU A 937 8.48 -11.41 -36.98
CA LEU A 937 9.12 -12.49 -37.72
C LEU A 937 10.29 -13.05 -36.93
N VAL A 938 10.25 -14.34 -36.57
CA VAL A 938 11.32 -15.04 -35.87
C VAL A 938 11.93 -16.09 -36.78
N MET A 939 13.25 -16.00 -36.99
CA MET A 939 14.02 -16.98 -37.72
C MET A 939 15.08 -17.60 -36.82
N SER A 940 14.94 -18.88 -36.51
CA SER A 940 15.94 -19.63 -35.76
C SER A 940 16.73 -20.53 -36.70
N TYR A 941 18.06 -20.46 -36.64
CA TYR A 941 18.96 -21.26 -37.46
C TYR A 941 20.28 -21.53 -36.76
N ARG A 942 21.00 -22.56 -37.23
CA ARG A 942 22.32 -22.93 -36.72
C ARG A 942 23.41 -22.61 -37.72
N LEU A 943 24.51 -22.03 -37.26
CA LEU A 943 25.73 -21.85 -38.06
C LEU A 943 26.85 -22.76 -37.54
N ASN A 944 27.45 -23.54 -38.44
CA ASN A 944 28.65 -24.29 -38.15
C ASN A 944 29.87 -23.35 -38.16
N GLN A 945 30.60 -23.29 -37.05
CA GLN A 945 31.88 -22.57 -37.00
C GLN A 945 33.05 -23.54 -36.94
N SER A 946 34.03 -23.35 -37.84
CA SER A 946 35.20 -24.22 -37.97
C SER A 946 36.41 -23.74 -37.14
N ASN A 947 36.21 -23.29 -35.90
CA ASN A 947 37.30 -22.77 -35.06
C ASN A 947 37.69 -23.78 -33.96
N SER A 948 38.97 -24.18 -33.90
CA SER A 948 39.44 -25.31 -33.10
C SER A 948 39.99 -24.96 -31.71
N SER A 949 40.27 -23.68 -31.43
CA SER A 949 40.83 -23.26 -30.14
C SER A 949 39.73 -23.00 -29.10
N ASN A 950 39.87 -23.59 -27.91
CA ASN A 950 38.97 -23.38 -26.78
C ASN A 950 39.37 -22.21 -25.87
N TRP A 951 40.55 -21.62 -26.08
CA TRP A 951 41.10 -20.57 -25.21
C TRP A 951 40.77 -19.16 -25.67
N LEU A 952 40.94 -18.88 -26.97
CA LEU A 952 40.61 -17.62 -27.61
C LEU A 952 39.83 -17.94 -28.88
N ARG A 953 38.62 -17.39 -28.99
CA ARG A 953 37.73 -17.63 -30.14
C ARG A 953 37.35 -16.31 -30.79
N SER A 954 37.52 -16.26 -32.10
CA SER A 954 36.99 -15.17 -32.93
C SER A 954 35.72 -15.65 -33.61
N TYR A 955 34.65 -14.90 -33.44
CA TYR A 955 33.35 -15.15 -34.05
C TYR A 955 33.13 -14.13 -35.15
N GLN A 956 32.71 -14.58 -36.33
CA GLN A 956 32.18 -13.73 -37.40
C GLN A 956 30.84 -14.30 -37.83
N VAL A 957 29.76 -13.61 -37.48
CA VAL A 957 28.39 -14.04 -37.73
C VAL A 957 27.77 -13.12 -38.76
N LYS A 958 27.20 -13.69 -39.82
CA LYS A 958 26.43 -12.97 -40.84
C LYS A 958 24.95 -13.22 -40.60
N PHE A 959 24.15 -12.16 -40.67
CA PHE A 959 22.71 -12.21 -40.42
C PHE A 959 21.91 -12.29 -41.74
N PRO A 960 20.62 -12.70 -41.69
CA PRO A 960 19.72 -12.65 -42.84
C PRO A 960 19.49 -11.20 -43.30
N ARG A 961 19.25 -11.01 -44.61
CA ARG A 961 19.07 -9.68 -45.20
C ARG A 961 17.79 -9.59 -46.01
N PHE A 962 17.11 -8.45 -45.88
CA PHE A 962 16.00 -8.08 -46.75
C PHE A 962 16.51 -7.49 -48.07
N SER A 963 15.59 -7.23 -49.02
CA SER A 963 15.92 -6.49 -50.23
C SER A 963 16.45 -5.09 -49.88
N SER A 964 17.24 -4.47 -50.77
CA SER A 964 17.82 -3.14 -50.54
C SER A 964 16.78 -2.01 -50.41
N GLU A 965 15.51 -2.30 -50.67
CA GLU A 965 14.39 -1.34 -50.62
C GLU A 965 13.82 -1.21 -49.20
N ILE A 966 14.07 -2.20 -48.32
CA ILE A 966 13.51 -2.25 -46.97
C ILE A 966 14.44 -1.54 -46.00
N TRP A 967 13.90 -0.54 -45.31
CA TRP A 967 14.63 0.27 -44.33
C TRP A 967 14.60 -0.36 -42.94
N THR A 968 15.79 -0.50 -42.33
CA THR A 968 15.97 -0.98 -40.95
C THR A 968 16.84 0.00 -40.16
N PRO A 969 16.25 0.91 -39.36
CA PRO A 969 16.98 1.98 -38.69
C PRO A 969 17.79 1.51 -37.47
N GLN A 970 17.42 0.39 -36.85
CA GLN A 970 18.06 -0.07 -35.61
C GLN A 970 18.20 -1.59 -35.57
N ALA A 971 19.36 -2.06 -35.11
CA ALA A 971 19.60 -3.46 -34.75
C ALA A 971 20.19 -3.59 -33.35
N ILE A 972 19.73 -4.58 -32.60
CA ILE A 972 20.23 -4.97 -31.29
C ILE A 972 20.75 -6.41 -31.38
N THR A 973 21.90 -6.69 -30.80
CA THR A 973 22.43 -8.06 -30.69
C THR A 973 22.66 -8.41 -29.23
N GLU A 974 22.17 -9.59 -28.84
CA GLU A 974 22.39 -10.20 -27.53
C GLU A 974 23.33 -11.38 -27.69
N ILE A 975 24.44 -11.34 -26.96
CA ILE A 975 25.40 -12.44 -26.94
C ILE A 975 25.32 -13.11 -25.58
N THR A 976 24.77 -14.32 -25.55
CA THR A 976 24.67 -15.14 -24.34
C THR A 976 25.77 -16.20 -24.34
N SER A 977 26.48 -16.31 -23.22
CA SER A 977 27.63 -17.21 -23.08
C SER A 977 27.41 -18.22 -21.96
N SER A 978 27.92 -19.44 -22.16
CA SER A 978 28.01 -20.44 -21.09
C SER A 978 29.08 -20.05 -20.05
N HIS A 979 29.03 -20.67 -18.87
CA HIS A 979 29.82 -20.34 -17.66
C HIS A 979 31.35 -20.22 -17.81
N SER A 980 31.94 -20.52 -18.97
CA SER A 980 33.41 -20.61 -19.16
C SER A 980 34.02 -19.62 -20.15
N GLN A 981 33.21 -18.84 -20.89
CA GLN A 981 33.69 -17.92 -21.93
C GLN A 981 33.24 -16.47 -21.65
N HIS A 982 34.18 -15.54 -21.71
CA HIS A 982 33.98 -14.11 -21.48
C HIS A 982 34.26 -13.31 -22.73
N LEU A 983 33.52 -12.22 -22.94
CA LEU A 983 33.77 -11.31 -24.04
C LEU A 983 35.08 -10.53 -23.81
N LEU A 984 36.08 -10.75 -24.67
CA LEU A 984 37.37 -10.08 -24.62
C LEU A 984 37.37 -8.80 -25.48
N ILE A 985 37.02 -8.94 -26.77
CA ILE A 985 36.97 -7.83 -27.72
C ILE A 985 35.51 -7.64 -28.13
N PRO A 986 34.89 -6.48 -27.81
CA PRO A 986 33.55 -6.17 -28.25
C PRO A 986 33.50 -5.98 -29.76
N PRO A 987 32.34 -6.18 -30.39
CA PRO A 987 32.18 -6.03 -31.81
C PRO A 987 32.42 -4.62 -32.32
N GLU A 988 33.20 -4.50 -33.40
CA GLU A 988 33.46 -3.22 -34.07
C GLU A 988 32.18 -2.71 -34.75
N LYS A 989 31.94 -1.39 -34.69
CA LYS A 989 30.75 -0.70 -35.23
C LYS A 989 29.43 -0.98 -34.48
N TRP A 990 29.51 -1.65 -33.34
CA TRP A 990 28.38 -1.90 -32.46
C TRP A 990 28.61 -1.17 -31.13
N ALA A 991 27.65 -0.34 -30.71
CA ALA A 991 27.70 0.36 -29.44
C ALA A 991 27.34 -0.61 -28.30
N PRO A 992 28.13 -0.70 -27.22
CA PRO A 992 27.79 -1.55 -26.08
C PRO A 992 26.60 -0.98 -25.31
N LEU A 993 25.59 -1.81 -25.04
CA LEU A 993 24.44 -1.51 -24.16
C LEU A 993 24.66 -2.11 -22.76
N PHE A 994 25.86 -1.96 -22.24
CA PHE A 994 26.19 -2.36 -20.88
C PHE A 994 27.14 -1.36 -20.25
N SER A 995 27.02 -1.18 -18.94
CA SER A 995 27.92 -0.38 -18.14
C SER A 995 28.74 -1.26 -17.19
N TRP A 996 29.95 -0.82 -16.87
CA TRP A 996 30.73 -1.44 -15.80
C TRP A 996 30.22 -0.92 -14.46
N GLN A 997 29.60 -1.80 -13.69
CA GLN A 997 29.15 -1.51 -12.34
C GLN A 997 30.01 -2.25 -11.32
N ARG A 998 30.40 -1.56 -10.25
CA ARG A 998 31.15 -2.17 -9.16
C ARG A 998 30.17 -2.78 -8.15
N GLU A 999 30.37 -4.05 -7.83
CA GLU A 999 29.65 -4.74 -6.75
C GLU A 999 30.68 -5.30 -5.77
N GLY A 1000 30.79 -4.65 -4.61
CA GLY A 1000 31.89 -4.90 -3.66
C GLY A 1000 33.26 -4.53 -4.24
N LEU A 1001 34.18 -5.51 -4.26
CA LEU A 1001 35.55 -5.35 -4.80
C LEU A 1001 35.67 -5.68 -6.29
N PHE A 1002 34.60 -6.17 -6.91
CA PHE A 1002 34.63 -6.66 -8.29
C PHE A 1002 33.81 -5.75 -9.20
N TRP A 1003 34.24 -5.61 -10.45
CA TRP A 1003 33.45 -4.94 -11.50
C TRP A 1003 32.76 -5.98 -12.37
N TYR A 1004 31.49 -5.71 -12.67
CA TYR A 1004 30.65 -6.52 -13.52
C TYR A 1004 30.13 -5.67 -14.68
N ARG A 1005 29.96 -6.28 -15.84
CA ARG A 1005 29.22 -5.66 -16.94
C ARG A 1005 27.74 -5.94 -16.69
N ARG A 1006 26.95 -4.89 -16.46
CA ARG A 1006 25.49 -5.00 -16.35
C ARG A 1006 24.84 -4.36 -17.57
N SER A 1007 23.81 -5.01 -18.11
CA SER A 1007 23.01 -4.47 -19.21
C SER A 1007 22.35 -3.15 -18.77
N ASP A 1008 22.24 -2.22 -19.72
CA ASP A 1008 21.70 -0.89 -19.47
C ASP A 1008 20.18 -0.90 -19.21
N VAL A 1009 19.71 -0.06 -18.29
CA VAL A 1009 18.29 -0.01 -17.86
C VAL A 1009 17.39 0.56 -18.96
N GLU A 1010 17.90 1.50 -19.76
CA GLU A 1010 17.16 2.12 -20.89
C GLU A 1010 16.71 1.09 -21.94
N LYS A 1011 17.41 -0.04 -22.07
CA LYS A 1011 17.04 -1.16 -22.97
C LYS A 1011 15.67 -1.74 -22.62
N ASN A 1012 15.39 -1.90 -21.32
CA ASN A 1012 14.12 -2.43 -20.84
C ASN A 1012 12.99 -1.40 -20.89
N GLU A 1013 13.28 -0.11 -21.07
CA GLU A 1013 12.26 0.94 -21.23
C GLU A 1013 11.85 1.15 -22.70
N ASN A 1014 12.59 0.58 -23.65
CA ASN A 1014 12.27 0.68 -25.08
C ASN A 1014 11.12 -0.27 -25.47
N GLU A 1015 9.96 0.30 -25.80
CA GLU A 1015 8.75 -0.41 -26.23
C GLU A 1015 8.98 -1.36 -27.43
N LEU A 1016 9.80 -0.94 -28.41
CA LEU A 1016 10.10 -1.76 -29.60
C LEU A 1016 10.90 -3.01 -29.22
N TYR A 1017 11.81 -2.87 -28.25
CA TYR A 1017 12.61 -3.99 -27.76
C TYR A 1017 11.75 -4.95 -26.93
N GLN A 1018 10.86 -4.45 -26.07
CA GLN A 1018 9.94 -5.30 -25.30
C GLN A 1018 9.00 -6.12 -26.22
N ALA A 1019 8.55 -5.52 -27.32
CA ALA A 1019 7.72 -6.20 -28.31
C ALA A 1019 8.43 -7.41 -28.96
N LEU A 1020 9.76 -7.38 -29.08
CA LEU A 1020 10.55 -8.47 -29.67
C LEU A 1020 11.21 -9.41 -28.66
N SER A 1021 11.49 -8.98 -27.43
CA SER A 1021 12.35 -9.73 -26.51
C SER A 1021 11.68 -11.01 -25.99
N GLY A 1022 10.35 -11.04 -25.90
CA GLY A 1022 9.56 -12.16 -25.39
C GLY A 1022 9.88 -12.51 -23.93
N ASN A 1023 9.02 -13.30 -23.27
CA ASN A 1023 9.15 -13.68 -21.86
C ASN A 1023 10.13 -14.85 -21.66
N ASP A 1024 11.33 -14.78 -22.25
CA ASP A 1024 12.35 -15.82 -22.11
C ASP A 1024 13.10 -15.65 -20.78
N GLY A 1025 12.53 -16.19 -19.70
CA GLY A 1025 13.06 -16.15 -18.34
C GLY A 1025 14.33 -16.98 -18.08
N ILE A 1026 15.23 -17.11 -19.06
CA ILE A 1026 16.50 -17.82 -18.88
C ILE A 1026 17.55 -16.85 -18.35
N ASN A 1027 17.88 -16.98 -17.07
CA ASN A 1027 18.87 -16.16 -16.39
C ASN A 1027 20.29 -16.59 -16.81
N TYR A 1028 20.82 -16.02 -17.91
CA TYR A 1028 22.21 -16.22 -18.30
C TYR A 1028 23.13 -15.38 -17.41
N ARG A 1029 24.12 -16.02 -16.77
CA ARG A 1029 25.10 -15.33 -15.92
C ARG A 1029 25.99 -14.34 -16.68
N TYR A 1030 26.21 -14.57 -17.97
CA TYR A 1030 26.98 -13.69 -18.85
C TYR A 1030 26.15 -13.34 -20.10
N HIS A 1031 25.70 -12.10 -20.14
CA HIS A 1031 24.87 -11.53 -21.19
C HIS A 1031 25.50 -10.21 -21.64
N TYR A 1032 25.73 -10.06 -22.94
CA TYR A 1032 26.35 -8.86 -23.52
C TYR A 1032 25.48 -8.30 -24.63
N ASP A 1033 25.04 -7.06 -24.45
CA ASP A 1033 24.14 -6.39 -25.37
C ASP A 1033 24.85 -5.32 -26.19
N PHE A 1034 24.45 -5.21 -27.45
CA PHE A 1034 25.01 -4.27 -28.40
C PHE A 1034 23.92 -3.67 -29.30
N ALA A 1035 24.08 -2.41 -29.68
CA ALA A 1035 23.19 -1.71 -30.61
C ALA A 1035 23.93 -1.12 -31.81
N ARG A 1036 23.21 -0.96 -32.91
CA ARG A 1036 23.68 -0.31 -34.14
C ARG A 1036 22.53 0.41 -34.83
N THR A 1037 22.82 1.50 -35.54
CA THR A 1037 21.85 2.34 -36.26
C THR A 1037 21.63 1.91 -37.72
N ASP A 1038 21.76 0.61 -38.00
CA ASP A 1038 21.43 -0.01 -39.29
C ASP A 1038 21.06 -1.49 -39.05
N ALA A 1039 20.65 -2.23 -40.09
CA ALA A 1039 20.28 -3.65 -39.99
C ALA A 1039 21.39 -4.56 -39.46
N GLY A 1040 22.66 -4.13 -39.48
CA GLY A 1040 23.78 -4.94 -39.05
C GLY A 1040 24.02 -6.14 -39.97
N ASP A 1041 24.81 -5.97 -41.02
CA ASP A 1041 25.12 -7.04 -41.99
C ASP A 1041 25.86 -8.27 -41.42
N SER A 1042 26.63 -8.04 -40.37
CA SER A 1042 27.45 -9.03 -39.67
C SER A 1042 27.97 -8.47 -38.36
N ILE A 1043 28.30 -9.35 -37.42
CA ILE A 1043 28.95 -9.01 -36.16
C ILE A 1043 30.23 -9.84 -35.98
N SER A 1044 31.30 -9.20 -35.53
CA SER A 1044 32.60 -9.84 -35.30
C SER A 1044 33.12 -9.52 -33.92
N PHE A 1045 33.29 -10.52 -33.06
CA PHE A 1045 33.74 -10.34 -31.68
C PHE A 1045 34.69 -11.46 -31.24
N GLN A 1046 35.43 -11.24 -30.16
CA GLN A 1046 36.31 -12.28 -29.60
C GLN A 1046 35.95 -12.63 -28.17
N THR A 1047 35.97 -13.92 -27.85
CA THR A 1047 35.81 -14.43 -26.49
C THR A 1047 37.08 -15.11 -26.00
N ILE A 1048 37.27 -15.11 -24.68
CA ILE A 1048 38.38 -15.74 -23.98
C ILE A 1048 37.84 -16.65 -22.88
N SER A 1049 38.47 -17.80 -22.67
CA SER A 1049 38.09 -18.68 -21.55
C SER A 1049 38.49 -18.06 -20.21
N LEU A 1050 37.73 -18.34 -19.15
CA LEU A 1050 38.04 -17.84 -17.79
C LEU A 1050 39.47 -18.24 -17.36
N SER A 1051 39.86 -19.49 -17.62
CA SER A 1051 41.21 -19.97 -17.29
C SER A 1051 42.30 -19.18 -18.02
N MET A 1052 42.09 -18.86 -19.30
CA MET A 1052 43.05 -18.09 -20.09
C MET A 1052 43.06 -16.61 -19.70
N LEU A 1053 41.90 -16.06 -19.33
CA LEU A 1053 41.77 -14.70 -18.79
C LEU A 1053 42.53 -14.55 -17.47
N VAL A 1054 42.36 -15.50 -16.55
CA VAL A 1054 43.09 -15.51 -15.27
C VAL A 1054 44.59 -15.74 -15.51
N PHE A 1055 44.95 -16.71 -16.36
CA PHE A 1055 46.34 -17.00 -16.70
C PHE A 1055 47.05 -15.79 -17.32
N SER A 1056 46.41 -15.10 -18.28
CA SER A 1056 46.99 -13.93 -18.92
C SER A 1056 47.10 -12.74 -17.96
N GLY A 1057 46.02 -12.37 -17.26
CA GLY A 1057 46.04 -11.24 -16.33
C GLY A 1057 46.96 -11.46 -15.13
N ALA A 1058 46.75 -12.55 -14.36
CA ALA A 1058 47.55 -12.86 -13.18
C ALA A 1058 48.98 -13.27 -13.54
N GLY A 1059 49.16 -14.01 -14.65
CA GLY A 1059 50.47 -14.45 -15.12
C GLY A 1059 51.36 -13.30 -15.58
N ILE A 1060 50.83 -12.33 -16.33
CA ILE A 1060 51.58 -11.12 -16.72
C ILE A 1060 51.96 -10.32 -15.47
N ALA A 1061 51.04 -10.14 -14.52
CA ALA A 1061 51.31 -9.44 -13.27
C ALA A 1061 52.42 -10.13 -12.43
N LEU A 1062 52.36 -11.46 -12.30
CA LEU A 1062 53.38 -12.26 -11.64
C LEU A 1062 54.73 -12.18 -12.35
N LEU A 1063 54.74 -12.28 -13.68
CA LEU A 1063 55.95 -12.15 -14.50
C LEU A 1063 56.58 -10.77 -14.31
N CYS A 1064 55.78 -9.69 -14.36
CA CYS A 1064 56.25 -8.33 -14.07
C CYS A 1064 56.83 -8.24 -12.66
N GLY A 1065 56.13 -8.73 -11.64
CA GLY A 1065 56.63 -8.75 -10.25
C GLY A 1065 57.95 -9.50 -10.11
N PHE A 1066 58.10 -10.64 -10.80
CA PHE A 1066 59.34 -11.41 -10.84
C PHE A 1066 60.46 -10.67 -11.58
N LEU A 1067 60.16 -10.02 -12.72
CA LEU A 1067 61.12 -9.23 -13.47
C LEU A 1067 61.60 -8.01 -12.67
N PHE A 1068 60.69 -7.29 -12.01
CA PHE A 1068 61.02 -6.20 -11.10
C PHE A 1068 61.99 -6.66 -10.02
N ARG A 1069 61.77 -7.85 -9.46
CA ARG A 1069 62.63 -8.43 -8.44
C ARG A 1069 63.99 -8.89 -8.96
N ARG A 1070 64.03 -9.56 -10.13
CA ARG A 1070 65.24 -10.20 -10.66
C ARG A 1070 66.19 -9.20 -11.32
N ILE A 1071 65.67 -8.15 -11.93
CA ILE A 1071 66.45 -7.17 -12.70
C ILE A 1071 66.64 -5.93 -11.85
N SER A 1072 67.86 -5.73 -11.31
CA SER A 1072 68.15 -4.61 -10.40
C SER A 1072 67.87 -3.22 -10.97
N TYR A 1073 67.92 -3.04 -12.30
CA TYR A 1073 67.59 -1.79 -12.97
C TYR A 1073 66.09 -1.43 -12.91
N LEU A 1074 65.21 -2.40 -12.71
CA LEU A 1074 63.76 -2.17 -12.60
C LEU A 1074 63.34 -1.75 -11.17
N HIS A 1075 64.20 -1.86 -10.16
CA HIS A 1075 63.90 -1.44 -8.78
C HIS A 1075 63.77 0.09 -8.61
N ASN A 1076 64.08 0.89 -9.63
CA ASN A 1076 63.92 2.34 -9.57
C ASN A 1076 62.43 2.71 -9.68
N SER A 1077 61.96 3.64 -8.84
CA SER A 1077 60.62 4.22 -8.92
C SER A 1077 60.29 4.73 -10.33
N PHE A 1078 61.29 5.22 -11.08
CA PHE A 1078 61.11 5.63 -12.47
C PHE A 1078 60.70 4.48 -13.40
N ALA A 1079 61.26 3.28 -13.26
CA ALA A 1079 60.91 2.13 -14.11
C ALA A 1079 59.46 1.68 -13.86
N PHE A 1080 58.99 1.78 -12.62
CA PHE A 1080 57.59 1.55 -12.28
C PHE A 1080 56.67 2.60 -12.93
N CYS A 1081 57.03 3.89 -12.88
CA CYS A 1081 56.30 4.95 -13.57
C CYS A 1081 56.27 4.75 -15.09
N VAL A 1082 57.36 4.32 -15.72
CA VAL A 1082 57.42 4.03 -17.16
C VAL A 1082 56.50 2.86 -17.52
N LEU A 1083 56.46 1.81 -16.70
CA LEU A 1083 55.53 0.69 -16.91
C LEU A 1083 54.07 1.14 -16.78
N LEU A 1084 53.73 1.88 -15.72
CA LEU A 1084 52.37 2.42 -15.56
C LEU A 1084 51.99 3.36 -16.70
N PHE A 1085 52.92 4.19 -17.17
CA PHE A 1085 52.72 5.05 -18.33
C PHE A 1085 52.51 4.23 -19.61
N ALA A 1086 53.26 3.16 -19.83
CA ALA A 1086 53.07 2.27 -20.98
C ALA A 1086 51.72 1.54 -20.93
N ILE A 1087 51.25 1.13 -19.75
CA ILE A 1087 49.92 0.54 -19.56
C ILE A 1087 48.82 1.58 -19.82
N ALA A 1088 48.98 2.80 -19.31
CA ALA A 1088 48.05 3.91 -19.55
C ALA A 1088 48.00 4.28 -21.04
N LEU A 1089 49.15 4.32 -21.70
CA LEU A 1089 49.30 4.56 -23.13
C LEU A 1089 48.60 3.44 -23.93
N ALA A 1090 48.85 2.16 -23.62
CA ALA A 1090 48.13 1.04 -24.22
C ALA A 1090 46.62 1.11 -23.96
N GLY A 1091 46.21 1.65 -22.82
CA GLY A 1091 44.81 1.89 -22.45
C GLY A 1091 44.09 2.84 -23.39
N LEU A 1092 44.78 3.76 -24.07
CA LEU A 1092 44.13 4.64 -25.05
C LEU A 1092 43.57 3.87 -26.26
N TRP A 1093 44.23 2.77 -26.67
CA TRP A 1093 43.80 1.96 -27.83
C TRP A 1093 43.08 0.67 -27.43
N TYR A 1094 43.40 0.10 -26.27
CA TYR A 1094 42.92 -1.22 -25.86
C TYR A 1094 42.22 -1.20 -24.50
N TRP A 1095 41.55 -0.10 -24.17
CA TRP A 1095 40.82 0.07 -22.91
C TRP A 1095 39.93 -1.13 -22.54
N PRO A 1096 39.09 -1.69 -23.45
CA PRO A 1096 38.19 -2.79 -23.09
C PRO A 1096 38.93 -4.06 -22.65
N ILE A 1097 40.12 -4.32 -23.23
CA ILE A 1097 40.95 -5.49 -22.92
C ILE A 1097 41.61 -5.30 -21.55
N ILE A 1098 42.14 -4.10 -21.27
CA ILE A 1098 42.77 -3.79 -19.99
C ILE A 1098 41.77 -3.86 -18.85
N GLN A 1099 40.54 -3.36 -19.03
CA GLN A 1099 39.48 -3.43 -18.02
C GLN A 1099 39.14 -4.88 -17.62
N VAL A 1100 39.17 -5.82 -18.57
CA VAL A 1100 38.92 -7.24 -18.27
C VAL A 1100 40.10 -7.89 -17.54
N LEU A 1101 41.34 -7.51 -17.89
CA LEU A 1101 42.56 -8.11 -17.34
C LEU A 1101 42.97 -7.55 -15.97
N ILE A 1102 42.49 -6.37 -15.58
CA ILE A 1102 42.92 -5.71 -14.34
C ILE A 1102 42.55 -6.52 -13.08
N GLN A 1103 41.38 -7.16 -13.06
CA GLN A 1103 40.91 -7.92 -11.90
C GLN A 1103 41.77 -9.16 -11.62
N PRO A 1104 42.04 -10.05 -12.61
CA PRO A 1104 43.03 -11.11 -12.42
C PRO A 1104 44.45 -10.59 -12.17
N ALA A 1105 44.83 -9.46 -12.75
CA ALA A 1105 46.15 -8.87 -12.51
C ALA A 1105 46.33 -8.47 -11.04
N ILE A 1106 45.31 -7.93 -10.36
CA ILE A 1106 45.35 -7.64 -8.92
C ILE A 1106 45.62 -8.92 -8.10
N ILE A 1107 44.96 -10.02 -8.46
CA ILE A 1107 45.20 -11.33 -7.82
C ILE A 1107 46.66 -11.78 -8.05
N GLY A 1108 47.18 -11.61 -9.27
CA GLY A 1108 48.58 -11.89 -9.58
C GLY A 1108 49.57 -11.04 -8.78
N ILE A 1109 49.30 -9.74 -8.62
CA ILE A 1109 50.10 -8.83 -7.78
C ILE A 1109 50.07 -9.29 -6.31
N LEU A 1110 48.90 -9.67 -5.80
CA LEU A 1110 48.76 -10.17 -4.44
C LEU A 1110 49.61 -11.42 -4.21
N PHE A 1111 49.58 -12.38 -5.15
CA PHE A 1111 50.44 -13.56 -5.09
C PHE A 1111 51.94 -13.20 -5.19
N ALA A 1112 52.31 -12.23 -6.03
CA ALA A 1112 53.69 -11.76 -6.11
C ALA A 1112 54.16 -11.17 -4.76
N LEU A 1113 53.32 -10.36 -4.10
CA LEU A 1113 53.62 -9.78 -2.79
C LEU A 1113 53.72 -10.85 -1.70
N ILE A 1114 52.82 -11.83 -1.70
CA ILE A 1114 52.87 -12.97 -0.76
C ILE A 1114 54.17 -13.77 -0.97
N ALA A 1115 54.55 -14.04 -2.23
CA ALA A 1115 55.80 -14.75 -2.54
C ALA A 1115 57.03 -13.98 -2.03
N VAL A 1116 57.06 -12.65 -2.21
CA VAL A 1116 58.14 -11.80 -1.67
C VAL A 1116 58.16 -11.81 -0.14
N ALA A 1117 57.00 -11.73 0.52
CA ALA A 1117 56.90 -11.77 1.97
C ALA A 1117 57.35 -13.12 2.55
N ILE A 1118 56.95 -14.24 1.94
CA ILE A 1118 57.39 -15.59 2.32
C ILE A 1118 58.91 -15.72 2.18
N GLU A 1119 59.50 -15.25 1.08
CA GLU A 1119 60.95 -15.35 0.86
C GLU A 1119 61.76 -14.46 1.82
N GLU A 1120 61.26 -13.28 2.18
CA GLU A 1120 61.85 -12.41 3.20
C GLU A 1120 61.77 -13.04 4.60
N LEU A 1121 60.65 -13.71 4.92
CA LEU A 1121 60.50 -14.47 6.16
C LEU A 1121 61.44 -15.69 6.21
N LEU A 1122 61.65 -16.38 5.09
CA LEU A 1122 62.57 -17.51 4.98
C LEU A 1122 64.04 -17.05 5.00
N ARG A 1123 64.40 -15.93 4.36
CA ARG A 1123 65.75 -15.32 4.46
C ARG A 1123 66.08 -14.89 5.88
N ARG A 1124 65.11 -14.38 6.63
CA ARG A 1124 65.29 -14.03 8.05
C ARG A 1124 65.52 -15.25 8.93
N ARG A 1125 64.97 -16.42 8.58
CA ARG A 1125 65.24 -17.69 9.29
C ARG A 1125 66.60 -18.29 8.94
N HIS A 1126 67.08 -18.13 7.71
CA HIS A 1126 68.42 -18.61 7.31
C HIS A 1126 69.57 -17.67 7.69
N ALA A 1127 69.31 -16.48 8.23
CA ALA A 1127 70.33 -15.60 8.82
C ALA A 1127 70.61 -15.89 10.32
N THR A 1128 69.89 -16.83 10.91
CA THR A 1128 70.05 -17.27 12.30
C THR A 1128 70.12 -18.79 12.34
N ASP A 1129 71.27 -19.34 11.94
CA ASP A 1129 71.82 -20.61 12.46
C ASP A 1129 73.22 -20.85 11.88
N TYR A 1130 74.18 -20.13 12.46
CA TYR A 1130 75.55 -20.63 12.67
C TYR A 1130 76.03 -20.09 14.02
N TYR A 1131 75.67 -20.79 15.10
CA TYR A 1131 76.46 -20.78 16.33
C TYR A 1131 77.05 -22.18 16.48
N GLU A 1132 78.36 -22.31 16.22
CA GLU A 1132 79.16 -23.34 16.88
C GLU A 1132 80.12 -22.67 17.87
N LEU A 1133 79.92 -23.06 19.13
CA LEU A 1133 80.88 -23.27 20.21
C LEU A 1133 82.29 -22.64 20.06
N ASN A 1134 82.75 -21.88 21.05
CA ASN A 1134 83.33 -22.49 22.26
C ASN A 1134 83.86 -21.49 23.31
N SER A 1135 83.68 -21.92 24.56
CA SER A 1135 84.55 -21.77 25.74
C SER A 1135 84.97 -20.38 26.23
N SER A 1136 84.47 -20.08 27.43
CA SER A 1136 85.18 -19.28 28.43
C SER A 1136 86.54 -19.89 28.76
N ARG A 1137 87.61 -19.12 28.59
CA ARG A 1137 88.70 -18.98 29.56
C ARG A 1137 89.56 -17.79 29.18
N ASP A 1138 89.60 -16.83 30.10
CA ASP A 1138 90.64 -15.82 30.21
C ASP A 1138 92.04 -16.44 30.22
N PHE A 1139 92.97 -15.69 29.64
CA PHE A 1139 94.44 -15.62 29.77
C PHE A 1139 94.93 -15.28 28.36
N VAL A 1140 95.63 -14.18 28.11
CA VAL A 1140 97.05 -14.02 28.42
C VAL A 1140 97.46 -12.53 28.24
N VAL A 1141 98.07 -11.96 29.28
CA VAL A 1141 99.34 -11.19 29.31
C VAL A 1141 99.71 -10.35 28.07
N THR A 1142 99.81 -9.02 28.28
CA THR A 1142 100.67 -8.07 27.53
C THR A 1142 102.15 -8.50 27.53
N PRO A 1143 103.08 -7.93 26.74
CA PRO A 1143 103.02 -7.22 25.47
C PRO A 1143 104.17 -7.70 24.53
N SER A 1144 104.58 -6.84 23.58
CA SER A 1144 105.81 -6.91 22.75
C SER A 1144 105.67 -7.68 21.44
N TRP A 1145 106.28 -7.29 20.32
CA TRP A 1145 107.10 -6.15 19.94
C TRP A 1145 107.26 -6.25 18.41
N GLN A 1146 107.80 -5.18 17.82
CA GLN A 1146 108.54 -5.16 16.56
C GLN A 1146 107.79 -5.18 15.22
N SER A 1147 108.09 -4.12 14.46
CA SER A 1147 108.42 -4.10 13.02
C SER A 1147 107.45 -4.78 12.05
N GLY A 1148 106.97 -4.15 10.99
CA GLY A 1148 107.44 -2.95 10.33
C GLY A 1148 106.98 -3.02 8.87
N MET A 1149 106.90 -1.84 8.28
CA MET A 1149 106.95 -1.55 6.84
C MET A 1149 105.80 -2.01 5.92
N ARG A 1150 105.27 -0.96 5.25
CA ARG A 1150 104.95 -0.84 3.81
C ARG A 1150 103.80 -1.70 3.26
N SER A 1151 102.93 -1.21 2.37
CA SER A 1151 102.92 0.02 1.58
C SER A 1151 101.61 0.13 0.78
N GLN A 1152 101.08 1.35 0.71
CA GLN A 1152 100.58 2.06 -0.50
C GLN A 1152 99.23 1.58 -1.13
N GLN A 1153 98.33 2.45 -1.62
CA GLN A 1153 98.38 3.91 -1.79
C GLN A 1153 97.01 4.52 -2.18
N ILE A 1154 96.78 5.76 -1.69
CA ILE A 1154 96.19 6.97 -2.32
C ILE A 1154 94.72 6.94 -2.77
N GLY A 1155 93.89 7.94 -2.50
CA GLY A 1155 94.03 9.29 -1.88
C GLY A 1155 92.66 9.99 -2.00
N SER A 1156 92.36 11.18 -1.49
CA SER A 1156 93.07 12.29 -0.84
C SER A 1156 91.97 13.11 -0.11
N GLU A 1157 92.15 13.56 1.13
CA GLU A 1157 92.46 14.96 1.51
C GLU A 1157 91.45 16.02 1.03
N ASP A 1158 91.10 17.08 1.74
CA ASP A 1158 91.27 17.59 3.11
C ASP A 1158 90.60 18.99 3.10
N SER A 1159 90.38 19.57 4.28
CA SER A 1159 90.47 21.01 4.61
C SER A 1159 89.36 21.45 5.59
N THR A 1160 89.63 21.52 6.90
CA THR A 1160 89.94 22.74 7.73
C THR A 1160 88.78 23.74 7.84
N ALA A 1161 88.37 24.31 8.99
CA ALA A 1161 89.11 24.89 10.12
C ALA A 1161 88.14 25.10 11.34
N LEU A 1162 88.48 24.70 12.58
CA LEU A 1162 89.15 25.42 13.71
C LEU A 1162 88.29 26.39 14.58
N ARG A 1163 88.03 25.95 15.84
CA ARG A 1163 88.19 26.55 17.20
C ARG A 1163 88.17 28.09 17.36
N HIS A 1164 87.71 28.76 18.44
CA HIS A 1164 87.39 28.54 19.88
C HIS A 1164 86.78 29.90 20.41
N PRO A 1165 86.59 30.21 21.72
CA PRO A 1165 85.70 29.67 22.75
C PRO A 1165 84.85 30.75 23.51
N SER A 1166 84.06 30.27 24.47
CA SER A 1166 83.68 30.90 25.76
C SER A 1166 82.82 32.17 25.81
N GLY A 1167 81.69 32.06 26.54
CA GLY A 1167 81.28 33.06 27.51
C GLY A 1167 79.79 33.40 27.54
N HIS A 1168 79.16 33.14 28.69
CA HIS A 1168 77.98 33.86 29.23
C HIS A 1168 76.63 33.68 28.48
N GLN A 1169 75.44 33.79 29.07
CA GLN A 1169 74.89 33.65 30.41
C GLN A 1169 73.36 33.89 30.24
N ILE A 1170 72.51 32.99 30.79
CA ILE A 1170 71.14 33.20 31.34
C ILE A 1170 70.01 33.77 30.41
N PRO A 1171 68.72 33.87 30.81
CA PRO A 1171 67.68 32.90 30.42
C PRO A 1171 66.31 33.52 30.02
N VAL A 1172 65.34 32.62 29.83
CA VAL A 1172 63.87 32.74 29.90
C VAL A 1172 63.31 34.00 30.60
N SER A 1173 62.37 34.67 29.91
CA SER A 1173 61.60 35.83 30.38
C SER A 1173 60.13 35.48 30.66
N THR A 1174 59.64 35.80 31.86
CA THR A 1174 58.23 36.07 32.18
C THR A 1174 58.12 37.35 33.01
N SER A 1175 57.16 38.20 32.62
CA SER A 1175 56.41 39.25 33.36
C SER A 1175 57.09 40.54 33.87
N GLU A 1176 56.52 41.68 33.43
CA GLU A 1176 56.42 43.01 34.07
C GLU A 1176 56.23 42.95 35.61
N LYS A 1177 56.62 43.90 36.48
CA LYS A 1177 56.67 45.38 36.37
C LYS A 1177 57.49 46.00 37.54
N GLU A 1178 58.03 47.21 37.34
CA GLU A 1178 58.94 48.00 38.22
C GLU A 1178 58.45 48.32 39.65
N ASP A 1179 59.33 48.15 40.66
CA ASP A 1179 59.95 49.24 41.45
C ASP A 1179 61.13 48.74 42.35
N SER A 1180 62.10 49.64 42.58
CA SER A 1180 63.51 49.52 43.03
C SER A 1180 63.77 49.47 44.56
N PRO A 1181 65.03 49.36 45.08
CA PRO A 1181 66.36 49.33 44.42
C PRO A 1181 67.05 47.98 44.31
#